data_AF-A0AAN7JQD2-F1
#
_entry.id   AF-A0AAN7JQD2-F1
#
_cell.length_a   1.000
_cell.length_b   1.000
_cell.length_c   1.000
_cell.angle_alpha   90.00
_cell.angle_beta   90.00
_cell.angle_gamma   90.00
#
_symmetry.space_group_name_H-M   'P 1'
#
loop_
_entity.id
_entity.type
_entity.pdbx_description
1 polymer ?
#
loop_
_entity_poly.entity_id
_entity_poly.type
_entity_poly.pdbx_seq_one_letter_code
_entity_poly.pdbx_strand_id
1 'polypeptide(L)'
;MDLRIKVAQAVHVLNHDTLSYNRIAANQWLVQFQQTGAAWEVATSILTSDRPIDLSPDFELEFFAAQILKRKIQSEGYYLQIGTKDALINALLLAATRFSSGPPQLLTQICLALSALVLRAVEHEKPIEKLFASLQNLQNQDDCNLAVLEMLTVLPEEIVDNQNADCTISSICRNQYIQELLAHTPIVLEFLLHQSEKNFDGTIQLQEQGRKILRCLLSWVKAGCFSEIPQGSLHENPLLNFVFNSLQVSSSFDSSIEILIELISRHEGLPQVLLCRVQFLKEALLLPALVNGNEKVIGGLASLLSEIGQAAPSLIVEASVEALSLADALLSCIAFPSEDWEIADSTVQFWSTLANFIIGLHADGVKSKSIFGSIFSSLLDALLLRAQVDESTLNDESEFFDLPDNLVQFRNNLVELLVDICQFLGSAVFLQKLLFGGWISTNLSISWKVVECKLFMLNVVSEVVIQEGQTPDFSVIMQLVNALSTRPTDELKGAICIVYRSLADVIGSYSKWLSAFQTNAGLLLLFLATGISEPLSSSSCASALRKVCEDNSTMVFDSSHLEILMWIGESLEKRHLPMEEEEEVVSAISLVFSSLPNKELKNKLLNRLLSSSYVAIGKLVDEDRSYSPRHNPAAHMRILDSAARGFYRIGTVFSHLTSPLPNGASENNTILTLLSVFWPILEKILRSPHMENTYLASAACRALSQAIQSSGAGQHFLTLLPSILDCLSSNFVSFQSCECFIKTASLVIEEFGQREEYGPLFVSTFERFSHASSVMSLSSSYICDQEPDLVEAYMNFASTYVLGTHKDVLASSGSPLEVSFQKAAICCTAMHRAAALAAMSYLSCFLEVASSSLLESMGSTAEGSFNATVIQVVSHGGEGLVSNLIYALLGVSAMSRVHKCVTIFQQLAAICSLSERTAWKSTLCWESLHAWLQLAVRGLPAEYLKPREAESLVPLWLKALTAAAPEYIESRRMAGGEATNTWAHMQGRGGRTLKRLVREFADSHRNTPNIT
;
A
#
# COMPACT_ATOMS: atom_id res chain seq x y z
N MET A 1 48.05 -23.78 12.04
CA MET A 1 48.66 -22.84 13.00
C MET A 1 48.71 -21.43 12.42
N ASP A 2 49.38 -21.20 11.29
CA ASP A 2 49.56 -19.84 10.72
C ASP A 2 48.27 -19.08 10.37
N LEU A 3 47.25 -19.73 9.82
CA LEU A 3 45.97 -19.08 9.49
C LEU A 3 45.16 -18.65 10.73
N ARG A 4 45.21 -19.43 11.80
CA ARG A 4 44.51 -19.13 13.07
C ARG A 4 45.07 -17.86 13.72
N ILE A 5 46.39 -17.67 13.66
CA ILE A 5 47.07 -16.47 14.17
C ILE A 5 46.71 -15.24 13.31
N LYS A 6 46.65 -15.39 11.98
CA LYS A 6 46.23 -14.29 11.08
C LYS A 6 44.79 -13.84 11.33
N VAL A 7 43.87 -14.79 11.58
CA VAL A 7 42.48 -14.46 11.94
C VAL A 7 42.43 -13.73 13.28
N ALA A 8 43.15 -14.20 14.30
CA ALA A 8 43.23 -13.50 15.60
C ALA A 8 43.74 -12.06 15.45
N GLN A 9 44.80 -11.85 14.68
CA GLN A 9 45.35 -10.51 14.41
C GLN A 9 44.37 -9.61 13.65
N ALA A 10 43.67 -10.15 12.64
CA ALA A 10 42.69 -9.39 11.87
C ALA A 10 41.45 -9.00 12.71
N VAL A 11 40.96 -9.88 13.59
CA VAL A 11 39.86 -9.57 14.52
C VAL A 11 40.30 -8.50 15.53
N HIS A 12 41.50 -8.62 16.10
CA HIS A 12 42.06 -7.61 17.00
C HIS A 12 42.22 -6.24 16.32
N VAL A 13 42.69 -6.20 15.07
CA VAL A 13 42.78 -4.95 14.29
C VAL A 13 41.40 -4.36 14.01
N LEU A 14 40.40 -5.18 13.70
CA LEU A 14 39.04 -4.72 13.45
C LEU A 14 38.42 -3.99 14.66
N ASN A 15 38.64 -4.51 15.86
CA ASN A 15 37.99 -4.02 17.08
C ASN A 15 38.81 -2.98 17.87
N HIS A 16 40.14 -3.01 17.79
CA HIS A 16 41.02 -2.19 18.64
C HIS A 16 41.92 -1.21 17.89
N ASP A 17 42.02 -1.25 16.56
CA ASP A 17 42.86 -0.30 15.82
C ASP A 17 42.19 1.09 15.72
N THR A 18 42.93 2.12 16.14
CA THR A 18 42.51 3.52 16.08
C THR A 18 42.30 4.03 14.64
N LEU A 19 42.99 3.45 13.66
CA LEU A 19 42.98 3.90 12.27
C LEU A 19 41.85 3.23 11.46
N SER A 20 40.94 4.02 10.90
CA SER A 20 39.77 3.52 10.14
C SER A 20 40.14 2.69 8.91
N TYR A 21 41.22 3.04 8.20
CA TYR A 21 41.64 2.32 7.00
C TYR A 21 42.15 0.90 7.30
N ASN A 22 42.80 0.69 8.44
CA ASN A 22 43.23 -0.64 8.89
C ASN A 22 42.03 -1.53 9.27
N ARG A 23 41.03 -0.95 9.94
CA ARG A 23 39.77 -1.66 10.27
C ARG A 23 39.01 -2.09 9.02
N ILE A 24 38.96 -1.24 7.99
CA ILE A 24 38.33 -1.58 6.70
C ILE A 24 39.10 -2.71 6.00
N ALA A 25 40.43 -2.63 5.96
CA ALA A 25 41.27 -3.67 5.36
C ALA A 25 41.13 -5.03 6.09
N ALA A 26 41.09 -5.00 7.42
CA ALA A 26 40.84 -6.19 8.23
C ALA A 26 39.45 -6.78 7.97
N ASN A 27 38.40 -5.95 7.93
CA ASN A 27 37.04 -6.40 7.61
C ASN A 27 36.95 -7.03 6.21
N GLN A 28 37.51 -6.38 5.19
CA GLN A 28 37.54 -6.91 3.82
C GLN A 28 38.23 -8.27 3.75
N TRP A 29 39.36 -8.42 4.44
CA TRP A 29 40.07 -9.70 4.51
C TRP A 29 39.25 -10.77 5.24
N LEU A 30 38.59 -10.42 6.35
CA LEU A 30 37.72 -11.34 7.10
C LEU A 30 36.49 -11.77 6.29
N VAL A 31 35.90 -10.87 5.49
CA VAL A 31 34.80 -11.20 4.57
C VAL A 31 35.27 -12.17 3.48
N GLN A 32 36.45 -11.96 2.90
CA GLN A 32 37.04 -12.90 1.94
C GLN A 32 37.33 -14.25 2.60
N PHE A 33 37.86 -14.25 3.83
CA PHE A 33 38.11 -15.47 4.59
C PHE A 33 36.84 -16.27 4.85
N GLN A 34 35.71 -15.61 5.17
CA GLN A 34 34.40 -16.27 5.37
C GLN A 34 33.95 -17.11 4.16
N GLN A 35 34.33 -16.70 2.94
CA GLN A 35 33.99 -17.42 1.71
C GLN A 35 34.89 -18.63 1.44
N THR A 36 36.01 -18.78 2.17
CA THR A 36 36.96 -19.88 1.96
C THR A 36 36.53 -21.16 2.67
N GLY A 37 36.97 -22.32 2.15
CA GLY A 37 36.78 -23.62 2.81
C GLY A 37 37.56 -23.74 4.14
N ALA A 38 38.68 -23.03 4.30
CA ALA A 38 39.49 -23.03 5.51
C ALA A 38 38.77 -22.44 6.74
N ALA A 39 37.73 -21.64 6.53
CA ALA A 39 36.94 -21.05 7.60
C ALA A 39 36.26 -22.10 8.49
N TRP A 40 35.85 -23.25 7.92
CA TRP A 40 35.24 -24.36 8.67
C TRP A 40 36.17 -24.91 9.74
N GLU A 41 37.39 -25.31 9.36
CA GLU A 41 38.37 -25.91 10.27
C GLU A 41 38.92 -24.90 11.28
N VAL A 42 39.23 -23.68 10.84
CA VAL A 42 39.80 -22.64 11.71
C VAL A 42 38.80 -22.21 12.78
N ALA A 43 37.54 -21.95 12.41
CA ALA A 43 36.52 -21.54 13.38
C ALA A 43 36.20 -22.68 14.37
N THR A 44 36.09 -23.93 13.89
CA THR A 44 35.89 -25.10 14.76
C THR A 44 37.06 -25.29 15.72
N SER A 45 38.30 -25.12 15.25
CA SER A 45 39.51 -25.22 16.09
C SER A 45 39.60 -24.11 17.13
N ILE A 46 39.11 -22.90 16.84
CA ILE A 46 39.07 -21.79 17.82
C ILE A 46 38.13 -22.14 18.99
N LEU A 47 36.94 -22.66 18.69
CA LEU A 47 35.93 -22.97 19.70
C LEU A 47 36.25 -24.21 20.55
N THR A 48 36.95 -25.21 19.99
CA THR A 48 37.20 -26.51 20.65
C THR A 48 38.58 -26.64 21.31
N SER A 49 39.44 -25.63 21.18
CA SER A 49 40.82 -25.69 21.64
C SER A 49 40.97 -25.31 23.12
N ASP A 50 41.49 -26.23 23.94
CA ASP A 50 41.78 -26.01 25.38
C ASP A 50 42.96 -25.09 25.68
N ARG A 51 43.79 -24.76 24.67
CA ARG A 51 45.00 -23.95 24.88
C ARG A 51 44.66 -22.46 24.99
N PRO A 52 45.04 -21.78 26.10
CA PRO A 52 45.14 -20.33 26.08
C PRO A 52 46.21 -19.97 25.05
N ILE A 53 45.85 -19.15 24.07
CA ILE A 53 46.84 -18.45 23.26
C ILE A 53 47.52 -17.47 24.24
N ASP A 54 48.82 -17.18 24.09
CA ASP A 54 49.55 -16.23 24.97
C ASP A 54 49.09 -14.76 24.80
N LEU A 55 47.95 -14.55 24.16
CA LEU A 55 47.16 -13.33 24.08
C LEU A 55 45.88 -13.60 24.87
N SER A 56 45.41 -12.64 25.65
CA SER A 56 44.21 -12.69 26.50
C SER A 56 43.06 -13.58 25.97
N PRO A 57 42.17 -14.09 26.83
CA PRO A 57 40.94 -14.74 26.37
C PRO A 57 40.11 -13.73 25.54
N ASP A 58 40.29 -13.76 24.23
CA ASP A 58 39.68 -12.82 23.30
C ASP A 58 38.26 -13.32 22.99
N PHE A 59 37.31 -13.00 23.86
CA PHE A 59 35.87 -13.21 23.64
C PHE A 59 35.45 -12.83 22.20
N GLU A 60 36.04 -11.76 21.66
CA GLU A 60 35.81 -11.29 20.29
C GLU A 60 36.21 -12.31 19.21
N LEU A 61 37.32 -13.02 19.39
CA LEU A 61 37.78 -14.05 18.46
C LEU A 61 36.89 -15.30 18.52
N GLU A 62 36.49 -15.69 19.73
CA GLU A 62 35.58 -16.83 19.95
C GLU A 62 34.17 -16.51 19.41
N PHE A 63 33.69 -15.29 19.62
CA PHE A 63 32.40 -14.81 19.10
C PHE A 63 32.41 -14.74 17.57
N PHE A 64 33.48 -14.21 16.98
CA PHE A 64 33.67 -14.20 15.52
C PHE A 64 33.67 -15.62 14.93
N ALA A 65 34.35 -16.57 15.58
CA ALA A 65 34.36 -17.97 15.14
C ALA A 65 32.96 -18.61 15.18
N ALA A 66 32.18 -18.36 16.24
CA ALA A 66 30.80 -18.85 16.34
C ALA A 66 29.89 -18.23 15.25
N GLN A 67 30.02 -16.92 14.99
CA GLN A 67 29.25 -16.22 13.96
C GLN A 67 29.58 -16.71 12.54
N ILE A 68 30.86 -16.97 12.24
CA ILE A 68 31.27 -17.57 10.96
C ILE A 68 30.62 -18.94 10.77
N LEU A 69 30.71 -19.82 11.77
CA LEU A 69 30.14 -21.15 11.67
C LEU A 69 28.63 -21.08 11.44
N LYS A 70 27.90 -20.26 12.22
CA LYS A 70 26.47 -20.04 11.98
C LYS A 70 26.19 -19.66 10.52
N ARG A 71 26.87 -18.63 10.00
CA ARG A 71 26.64 -18.12 8.65
C ARG A 71 26.95 -19.15 7.58
N LYS A 72 28.08 -19.85 7.69
CA LYS A 72 28.48 -20.89 6.72
C LYS A 72 27.57 -22.12 6.76
N ILE A 73 27.09 -22.50 7.95
CA ILE A 73 26.09 -23.57 8.09
C ILE A 73 24.78 -23.16 7.40
N GLN A 74 24.35 -21.91 7.57
CA GLN A 74 23.13 -21.42 6.93
C GLN A 74 23.24 -21.37 5.40
N SER A 75 24.39 -20.95 4.85
CA SER A 75 24.59 -20.81 3.40
C SER A 75 25.03 -22.09 2.67
N GLU A 76 25.96 -22.85 3.24
CA GLU A 76 26.65 -23.98 2.59
C GLU A 76 26.35 -25.34 3.26
N GLY A 77 25.62 -25.37 4.38
CA GLY A 77 25.47 -26.56 5.22
C GLY A 77 24.83 -27.79 4.55
N TYR A 78 24.03 -27.59 3.48
CA TYR A 78 23.44 -28.69 2.70
C TYR A 78 24.47 -29.52 1.95
N TYR A 79 25.58 -28.89 1.53
CA TYR A 79 26.61 -29.53 0.71
C TYR A 79 27.63 -30.34 1.51
N LEU A 80 27.57 -30.28 2.85
CA LEU A 80 28.45 -31.04 3.73
C LEU A 80 28.10 -32.53 3.70
N GLN A 81 29.12 -33.40 3.71
CA GLN A 81 28.93 -34.84 3.87
C GLN A 81 28.47 -35.18 5.29
N ILE A 82 27.70 -36.27 5.45
CA ILE A 82 27.10 -36.68 6.72
C ILE A 82 28.13 -36.86 7.85
N GLY A 83 29.28 -37.48 7.57
CA GLY A 83 30.34 -37.66 8.58
C GLY A 83 30.96 -36.35 9.06
N THR A 84 31.03 -35.34 8.19
CA THR A 84 31.51 -34.00 8.55
C THR A 84 30.47 -33.23 9.37
N LYS A 85 29.17 -33.43 9.08
CA LYS A 85 28.08 -32.89 9.90
C LYS A 85 28.11 -33.48 11.31
N ASP A 86 28.26 -34.80 11.46
CA ASP A 86 28.35 -35.46 12.76
C ASP A 86 29.55 -34.98 13.58
N ALA A 87 30.72 -34.82 12.95
CA ALA A 87 31.91 -34.30 13.60
C ALA A 87 31.72 -32.84 14.08
N LEU A 88 31.05 -32.01 13.27
CA LEU A 88 30.78 -30.62 13.60
C LEU A 88 29.71 -30.47 14.69
N ILE A 89 28.68 -31.32 14.71
CA ILE A 89 27.69 -31.39 15.80
C ILE A 89 28.40 -31.67 17.13
N ASN A 90 29.27 -32.69 17.16
CA ASN A 90 30.03 -33.02 18.37
C ASN A 90 30.97 -31.89 18.81
N ALA A 91 31.62 -31.22 17.86
CA ALA A 91 32.50 -30.08 18.13
C ALA A 91 31.74 -28.88 18.72
N LEU A 92 30.55 -28.57 18.20
CA LEU A 92 29.70 -27.50 18.71
C LEU A 92 29.06 -27.85 20.06
N LEU A 93 28.69 -29.11 20.30
CA LEU A 93 28.25 -29.58 21.62
C LEU A 93 29.37 -29.43 22.66
N LEU A 94 30.60 -29.81 22.32
CA LEU A 94 31.77 -29.61 23.17
C LEU A 94 32.01 -28.11 23.45
N ALA A 95 31.91 -27.26 22.43
CA ALA A 95 32.01 -25.82 22.61
C ALA A 95 30.91 -25.27 23.55
N ALA A 96 29.66 -25.71 23.38
CA ALA A 96 28.55 -25.30 24.23
C ALA A 96 28.77 -25.70 25.71
N THR A 97 29.31 -26.89 25.97
CA THR A 97 29.67 -27.31 27.34
C THR A 97 30.78 -26.45 27.94
N ARG A 98 31.82 -26.14 27.15
CA ARG A 98 32.94 -25.28 27.57
C ARG A 98 32.48 -23.87 27.91
N PHE A 99 31.59 -23.30 27.11
CA PHE A 99 31.11 -21.92 27.28
C PHE A 99 29.80 -21.81 28.08
N SER A 100 29.37 -22.89 28.75
CA SER A 100 28.18 -22.92 29.61
C SER A 100 28.21 -21.87 30.73
N SER A 101 29.38 -21.65 31.33
CA SER A 101 29.65 -20.62 32.33
C SER A 101 30.34 -19.36 31.75
N GLY A 102 30.42 -19.28 30.42
CA GLY A 102 31.06 -18.17 29.70
C GLY A 102 30.09 -17.02 29.36
N PRO A 103 30.51 -16.07 28.51
CA PRO A 103 29.65 -14.96 28.09
C PRO A 103 28.38 -15.46 27.38
N PRO A 104 27.17 -14.99 27.78
CA PRO A 104 25.91 -15.53 27.27
C PRO A 104 25.76 -15.35 25.75
N GLN A 105 26.24 -14.22 25.22
CA GLN A 105 26.19 -13.92 23.78
C GLN A 105 26.95 -14.96 22.93
N LEU A 106 28.09 -15.46 23.43
CA LEU A 106 28.86 -16.49 22.74
C LEU A 106 28.13 -17.83 22.76
N LEU A 107 27.59 -18.21 23.91
CA LEU A 107 26.80 -19.43 24.06
C LEU A 107 25.58 -19.43 23.12
N THR A 108 24.83 -18.32 23.06
CA THR A 108 23.71 -18.16 22.12
C THR A 108 24.15 -18.37 20.66
N GLN A 109 25.27 -17.77 20.22
CA GLN A 109 25.77 -17.96 18.84
C GLN A 109 26.16 -19.41 18.54
N ILE A 110 26.78 -20.10 19.50
CA ILE A 110 27.13 -21.53 19.38
C ILE A 110 25.86 -22.38 19.27
N CYS A 111 24.86 -22.15 20.13
CA CYS A 111 23.59 -22.87 20.11
C CYS A 111 22.78 -22.58 18.82
N LEU A 112 22.84 -21.36 18.28
CA LEU A 112 22.22 -21.02 16.99
C LEU A 112 22.92 -21.73 15.82
N ALA A 113 24.26 -21.77 15.82
CA ALA A 113 25.03 -22.52 14.82
C ALA A 113 24.70 -24.03 14.87
N LEU A 114 24.59 -24.58 16.08
CA LEU A 114 24.21 -25.98 16.30
C LEU A 114 22.77 -26.25 15.83
N SER A 115 21.80 -25.40 16.17
CA SER A 115 20.41 -25.50 15.70
C SER A 115 20.35 -25.49 14.17
N ALA A 116 21.03 -24.53 13.54
CA ALA A 116 21.07 -24.40 12.09
C ALA A 116 21.66 -25.64 11.39
N LEU A 117 22.62 -26.32 12.03
CA LEU A 117 23.26 -27.53 11.52
C LEU A 117 22.35 -28.75 11.65
N VAL A 118 21.72 -28.92 12.82
CA VAL A 118 20.76 -30.00 13.09
C VAL A 118 19.60 -29.96 12.11
N LEU A 119 19.04 -28.78 11.84
CA LEU A 119 17.92 -28.60 10.88
C LEU A 119 18.30 -28.88 9.42
N ARG A 120 19.60 -28.85 9.08
CA ARG A 120 20.14 -29.13 7.74
C ARG A 120 20.68 -30.55 7.61
N ALA A 121 20.67 -31.34 8.68
CA ALA A 121 21.03 -32.74 8.70
C ALA A 121 19.82 -33.65 8.34
N VAL A 122 19.14 -33.35 7.22
CA VAL A 122 17.94 -34.06 6.73
C VAL A 122 18.19 -35.55 6.51
N GLU A 123 19.44 -35.95 6.31
CA GLU A 123 19.88 -37.33 6.15
C GLU A 123 19.69 -38.16 7.43
N HIS A 124 19.53 -37.52 8.59
CA HIS A 124 19.01 -38.14 9.79
C HIS A 124 17.49 -38.08 9.74
N GLU A 125 16.81 -39.23 9.76
CA GLU A 125 15.34 -39.29 9.72
C GLU A 125 14.66 -38.47 10.84
N LYS A 126 15.34 -38.31 11.98
CA LYS A 126 14.90 -37.55 13.16
C LYS A 126 16.07 -36.83 13.84
N PRO A 127 16.46 -35.64 13.34
CA PRO A 127 17.64 -34.93 13.82
C PRO A 127 17.45 -34.28 15.20
N ILE A 128 16.23 -33.88 15.57
CA ILE A 128 15.93 -33.26 16.87
C ILE A 128 15.94 -34.32 17.97
N GLU A 129 15.39 -35.51 17.73
CA GLU A 129 15.41 -36.63 18.69
C GLU A 129 16.85 -37.00 19.10
N LYS A 130 17.78 -37.02 18.12
CA LYS A 130 19.21 -37.26 18.38
C LYS A 130 19.88 -36.15 19.19
N LEU A 131 19.50 -34.89 18.95
CA LEU A 131 19.97 -33.77 19.74
C LEU A 131 19.48 -33.89 21.18
N PHE A 132 18.21 -34.21 21.40
CA PHE A 132 17.65 -34.42 22.75
C PHE A 132 18.35 -35.54 23.52
N ALA A 133 18.67 -36.66 22.86
CA ALA A 133 19.47 -37.73 23.46
C ALA A 133 20.87 -37.24 23.91
N SER A 134 21.47 -36.33 23.14
CA SER A 134 22.77 -35.72 23.49
C SER A 134 22.63 -34.72 24.64
N LEU A 135 21.55 -33.95 24.70
CA LEU A 135 21.26 -32.99 25.77
C LEU A 135 21.00 -33.68 27.11
N GLN A 136 20.29 -34.81 27.13
CA GLN A 136 20.06 -35.59 28.35
C GLN A 136 21.38 -36.07 28.99
N ASN A 137 22.37 -36.44 28.16
CA ASN A 137 23.70 -36.80 28.67
C ASN A 137 24.43 -35.62 29.31
N LEU A 138 24.21 -34.40 28.82
CA LEU A 138 24.78 -33.17 29.36
C LEU A 138 24.07 -32.67 30.62
N GLN A 139 22.75 -32.90 30.74
CA GLN A 139 21.97 -32.55 31.94
C GLN A 139 22.45 -33.27 33.21
N ASN A 140 23.07 -34.44 33.07
CA ASN A 140 23.64 -35.21 34.19
C ASN A 140 24.95 -34.59 34.75
N GLN A 141 25.44 -33.50 34.17
CA GLN A 141 26.58 -32.71 34.65
C GLN A 141 26.04 -31.35 35.16
N ASP A 142 26.09 -31.11 36.48
CA ASP A 142 25.41 -29.98 37.13
C ASP A 142 25.76 -28.59 36.53
N ASP A 143 26.96 -28.42 35.98
CA ASP A 143 27.46 -27.16 35.39
C ASP A 143 26.93 -26.88 33.97
N CYS A 144 26.30 -27.84 33.28
CA CYS A 144 25.89 -27.71 31.88
C CYS A 144 24.43 -27.24 31.68
N ASN A 145 23.67 -27.05 32.77
CA ASN A 145 22.24 -26.71 32.72
C ASN A 145 21.95 -25.42 31.94
N LEU A 146 22.85 -24.43 31.96
CA LEU A 146 22.71 -23.18 31.22
C LEU A 146 22.85 -23.37 29.69
N ALA A 147 23.76 -24.23 29.25
CA ALA A 147 23.91 -24.56 27.83
C ALA A 147 22.71 -25.34 27.30
N VAL A 148 22.15 -26.23 28.12
CA VAL A 148 20.92 -26.96 27.77
C VAL A 148 19.74 -26.00 27.66
N LEU A 149 19.56 -25.09 28.63
CA LEU A 149 18.48 -24.09 28.60
C LEU A 149 18.57 -23.18 27.37
N GLU A 150 19.78 -22.70 27.04
CA GLU A 150 19.99 -21.85 25.86
C GLU A 150 19.70 -22.63 24.56
N MET A 151 20.16 -23.88 24.46
CA MET A 151 19.87 -24.74 23.31
C MET A 151 18.37 -24.98 23.12
N LEU A 152 17.65 -25.25 24.21
CA LEU A 152 16.19 -25.40 24.20
C LEU A 152 15.49 -24.09 23.85
N THR A 153 16.09 -22.93 24.13
CA THR A 153 15.52 -21.62 23.79
C THR A 153 15.68 -21.29 22.31
N VAL A 154 16.87 -21.49 21.74
CA VAL A 154 17.16 -21.05 20.36
C VAL A 154 16.70 -22.04 19.29
N LEU A 155 16.54 -23.33 19.62
CA LEU A 155 16.12 -24.34 18.66
C LEU A 155 14.72 -24.06 18.08
N PRO A 156 13.68 -23.76 18.89
CA PRO A 156 12.39 -23.36 18.36
C PRO A 156 12.44 -22.00 17.65
N GLU A 157 13.21 -21.02 18.14
CA GLU A 157 13.41 -19.70 17.49
C GLU A 157 13.91 -19.88 16.04
N GLU A 158 14.92 -20.72 15.79
CA GLU A 158 15.44 -20.98 14.44
C GLU A 158 14.44 -21.74 13.53
N ILE A 159 13.45 -22.46 14.08
CA ILE A 159 12.40 -23.12 13.27
C ILE A 159 11.26 -22.14 12.94
N VAL A 160 10.95 -21.21 13.86
CA VAL A 160 9.81 -20.30 13.78
C VAL A 160 10.15 -18.97 13.09
N ASP A 161 11.29 -18.32 13.39
CA ASP A 161 11.65 -16.97 12.92
C ASP A 161 12.12 -16.92 11.45
N ASN A 162 12.46 -18.07 10.87
CA ASN A 162 12.82 -18.23 9.45
C ASN A 162 11.60 -18.11 8.50
N GLN A 163 10.59 -17.30 8.84
CA GLN A 163 9.41 -17.06 7.98
C GLN A 163 9.62 -15.89 6.99
N ASN A 164 10.51 -14.94 7.32
CA ASN A 164 10.61 -13.66 6.62
C ASN A 164 11.91 -13.45 5.83
N ALA A 165 12.88 -14.36 5.90
CA ALA A 165 14.16 -14.26 5.18
C ALA A 165 14.44 -15.52 4.35
N ASP A 166 14.55 -15.35 3.03
CA ASP A 166 15.21 -16.23 2.03
C ASP A 166 15.46 -17.69 2.44
N CYS A 167 14.39 -18.46 2.63
CA CYS A 167 14.53 -19.76 3.28
C CYS A 167 14.95 -20.90 2.36
N THR A 168 16.10 -21.46 2.72
CA THR A 168 16.69 -22.69 2.20
C THR A 168 15.96 -23.97 2.65
N ILE A 169 15.06 -23.90 3.65
CA ILE A 169 14.28 -25.02 4.19
C ILE A 169 12.84 -25.00 3.62
N SER A 170 12.37 -26.13 3.07
CA SER A 170 11.01 -26.23 2.53
C SER A 170 9.93 -26.21 3.63
N SER A 171 8.73 -25.73 3.31
CA SER A 171 7.59 -25.69 4.24
C SER A 171 7.17 -27.07 4.78
N ILE A 172 7.36 -28.13 3.98
CA ILE A 172 7.05 -29.51 4.37
C ILE A 172 8.03 -30.01 5.44
N CYS A 173 9.34 -29.81 5.23
CA CYS A 173 10.36 -30.17 6.22
C CYS A 173 10.18 -29.39 7.52
N ARG A 174 9.80 -28.11 7.44
CA ARG A 174 9.55 -27.28 8.63
C ARG A 174 8.41 -27.84 9.49
N ASN A 175 7.30 -28.25 8.87
CA ASN A 175 6.19 -28.87 9.61
C ASN A 175 6.59 -30.19 10.27
N GLN A 176 7.44 -31.00 9.63
CA GLN A 176 7.97 -32.22 10.23
C GLN A 176 8.85 -31.93 11.46
N TYR A 177 9.74 -30.94 11.37
CA TYR A 177 10.57 -30.52 12.50
C TYR A 177 9.76 -29.93 13.65
N ILE A 178 8.70 -29.17 13.36
CA ILE A 178 7.78 -28.69 14.41
C ILE A 178 7.11 -29.88 15.11
N GLN A 179 6.62 -30.88 14.36
CA GLN A 179 6.04 -32.08 14.96
C GLN A 179 7.04 -32.86 15.83
N GLU A 180 8.27 -33.03 15.34
CA GLU A 180 9.33 -33.71 16.10
C GLU A 180 9.72 -32.93 17.37
N LEU A 181 9.81 -31.60 17.28
CA LEU A 181 10.06 -30.71 18.42
C LEU A 181 8.96 -30.83 19.48
N LEU A 182 7.69 -30.74 19.06
CA LEU A 182 6.54 -30.76 19.95
C LEU A 182 6.40 -32.11 20.68
N ALA A 183 6.85 -33.22 20.10
CA ALA A 183 6.89 -34.52 20.76
C ALA A 183 7.75 -34.53 22.05
N HIS A 184 8.74 -33.63 22.15
CA HIS A 184 9.62 -33.48 23.32
C HIS A 184 9.11 -32.48 24.36
N THR A 185 7.95 -31.86 24.15
CA THR A 185 7.35 -30.89 25.07
C THR A 185 7.31 -31.35 26.54
N PRO A 186 6.86 -32.58 26.88
CA PRO A 186 6.77 -32.99 28.29
C PRO A 186 8.12 -32.97 29.02
N ILE A 187 9.19 -33.40 28.35
CA ILE A 187 10.55 -33.45 28.90
C ILE A 187 11.06 -32.03 29.19
N VAL A 188 10.77 -31.09 28.29
CA VAL A 188 11.19 -29.69 28.44
C VAL A 188 10.42 -29.00 29.55
N LEU A 189 9.11 -29.22 29.67
CA LEU A 189 8.32 -28.64 30.75
C LEU A 189 8.76 -29.16 32.12
N GLU A 190 9.04 -30.46 32.24
CA GLU A 190 9.59 -31.05 33.46
C GLU A 190 10.97 -30.46 33.82
N PHE A 191 11.84 -30.28 32.82
CA PHE A 191 13.13 -29.62 33.02
C PHE A 191 12.97 -28.17 33.49
N LEU A 192 12.09 -27.37 32.86
CA LEU A 192 11.85 -25.98 33.26
C LEU A 192 11.27 -25.87 34.67
N LEU A 193 10.38 -26.80 35.05
CA LEU A 193 9.86 -26.90 36.42
C LEU A 193 10.96 -27.19 37.43
N HIS A 194 11.80 -28.17 37.14
CA HIS A 194 12.90 -28.49 38.03
C HIS A 194 13.90 -27.32 38.17
N GLN A 195 14.10 -26.53 37.11
CA GLN A 195 14.95 -25.34 37.17
C GLN A 195 14.29 -24.16 37.90
N SER A 196 12.96 -24.06 37.91
CA SER A 196 12.25 -22.98 38.62
C SER A 196 12.15 -23.22 40.13
N GLU A 197 12.17 -24.47 40.57
CA GLU A 197 12.13 -24.86 42.00
C GLU A 197 13.50 -24.81 42.70
N LYS A 198 14.61 -24.70 41.95
CA LYS A 198 15.96 -24.60 42.52
C LYS A 198 16.17 -23.23 43.18
N ASN A 199 16.40 -23.24 44.49
CA ASN A 199 16.75 -22.04 45.26
C ASN A 199 18.25 -21.73 45.12
N PHE A 200 18.58 -20.53 44.64
CA PHE A 200 19.95 -20.00 44.58
C PHE A 200 20.18 -18.99 45.69
N ASP A 201 21.38 -18.95 46.26
CA ASP A 201 21.76 -18.13 47.43
C ASP A 201 21.93 -16.62 47.13
N GLY A 202 21.26 -16.08 46.09
CA GLY A 202 21.33 -14.65 45.74
C GLY A 202 20.16 -14.15 44.89
N THR A 203 19.55 -13.04 45.31
CA THR A 203 18.35 -12.43 44.67
C THR A 203 18.56 -12.06 43.19
N ILE A 204 19.77 -11.65 42.79
CA ILE A 204 20.06 -11.23 41.40
C ILE A 204 20.20 -12.45 40.46
N GLN A 205 20.86 -13.51 40.91
CA GLN A 205 21.02 -14.74 40.13
C GLN A 205 19.67 -15.46 39.93
N LEU A 206 18.82 -15.46 40.96
CA LEU A 206 17.43 -15.94 40.88
C LEU A 206 16.63 -15.21 39.80
N GLN A 207 16.75 -13.88 39.71
CA GLN A 207 16.03 -13.07 38.71
C GLN A 207 16.53 -13.27 37.27
N GLU A 208 17.84 -13.43 37.08
CA GLU A 208 18.45 -13.74 35.77
C GLU A 208 18.06 -15.14 35.29
N GLN A 209 18.05 -16.12 36.18
CA GLN A 209 17.61 -17.46 35.86
C GLN A 209 16.11 -17.53 35.56
N GLY A 210 15.28 -16.83 36.33
CA GLY A 210 13.86 -16.69 36.04
C GLY A 210 13.62 -16.13 34.63
N ARG A 211 14.36 -15.09 34.22
CA ARG A 211 14.30 -14.56 32.85
C ARG A 211 14.67 -15.60 31.78
N LYS A 212 15.73 -16.38 31.99
CA LYS A 212 16.13 -17.42 31.03
C LYS A 212 15.09 -18.54 30.92
N ILE A 213 14.49 -18.94 32.04
CA ILE A 213 13.38 -19.92 32.07
C ILE A 213 12.18 -19.39 31.29
N LEU A 214 11.78 -18.14 31.53
CA LEU A 214 10.66 -17.50 30.82
C LEU A 214 10.95 -17.35 29.32
N ARG A 215 12.15 -16.94 28.92
CA ARG A 215 12.52 -16.86 27.50
C ARG A 215 12.45 -18.23 26.82
N CYS A 216 12.95 -19.28 27.48
CA CYS A 216 12.83 -20.65 26.98
C CYS A 216 11.35 -21.03 26.84
N LEU A 217 10.54 -20.80 27.86
CA LEU A 217 9.11 -21.11 27.82
C LEU A 217 8.41 -20.37 26.67
N LEU A 218 8.68 -19.07 26.49
CA LEU A 218 8.13 -18.24 25.42
C LEU A 218 8.44 -18.82 24.03
N SER A 219 9.70 -19.20 23.78
CA SER A 219 10.13 -19.82 22.53
C SER A 219 9.34 -21.09 22.21
N TRP A 220 9.10 -21.93 23.22
CA TRP A 220 8.31 -23.15 23.08
C TRP A 220 6.82 -22.85 22.87
N VAL A 221 6.25 -21.88 23.58
CA VAL A 221 4.86 -21.45 23.36
C VAL A 221 4.68 -20.94 21.92
N LYS A 222 5.60 -20.11 21.41
CA LYS A 222 5.62 -19.65 20.00
C LYS A 222 5.74 -20.81 18.99
N ALA A 223 6.38 -21.92 19.37
CA ALA A 223 6.45 -23.11 18.52
C ALA A 223 5.19 -24.00 18.54
N GLY A 224 4.26 -23.78 19.47
CA GLY A 224 3.02 -24.58 19.60
C GLY A 224 3.01 -25.51 20.81
N CYS A 225 3.88 -25.28 21.80
CA CYS A 225 3.81 -25.96 23.08
C CYS A 225 2.40 -25.81 23.68
N PHE A 226 1.92 -26.85 24.34
CA PHE A 226 0.58 -26.97 24.94
C PHE A 226 -0.61 -27.19 23.99
N SER A 227 -0.45 -27.12 22.65
CA SER A 227 -1.57 -27.33 21.71
C SER A 227 -2.23 -28.72 21.80
N GLU A 228 -1.51 -29.73 22.29
CA GLU A 228 -1.98 -31.11 22.45
C GLU A 228 -2.60 -31.40 23.84
N ILE A 229 -2.49 -30.46 24.79
CA ILE A 229 -3.03 -30.65 26.14
C ILE A 229 -4.55 -30.43 26.13
N PRO A 230 -5.35 -31.31 26.76
CA PRO A 230 -6.79 -31.09 26.90
C PRO A 230 -7.10 -29.71 27.49
N GLN A 231 -8.06 -29.00 26.90
CA GLN A 231 -8.38 -27.57 27.15
C GLN A 231 -8.72 -27.21 28.61
N GLY A 232 -8.80 -28.19 29.52
CA GLY A 232 -9.11 -28.03 30.94
C GLY A 232 -8.00 -28.42 31.93
N SER A 233 -6.79 -28.81 31.52
CA SER A 233 -5.71 -29.16 32.47
C SER A 233 -4.51 -28.19 32.48
N LEU A 234 -4.50 -27.23 31.56
CA LEU A 234 -3.43 -26.22 31.46
C LEU A 234 -3.32 -25.34 32.70
N HIS A 235 -4.46 -25.02 33.33
CA HIS A 235 -4.50 -24.16 34.52
C HIS A 235 -3.91 -24.80 35.78
N GLU A 236 -3.81 -26.14 35.80
CA GLU A 236 -3.18 -26.89 36.89
C GLU A 236 -1.65 -26.95 36.72
N ASN A 237 -1.10 -26.47 35.60
CA ASN A 237 0.32 -26.55 35.32
C ASN A 237 1.11 -25.59 36.24
N PRO A 238 2.08 -26.10 37.03
CA PRO A 238 2.84 -25.28 37.97
C PRO A 238 3.69 -24.18 37.31
N LEU A 239 4.05 -24.31 36.02
CA LEU A 239 4.76 -23.25 35.28
C LEU A 239 3.89 -22.03 35.08
N LEU A 240 2.58 -22.19 34.91
CA LEU A 240 1.68 -21.05 34.76
C LEU A 240 1.63 -20.22 36.05
N ASN A 241 1.62 -20.88 37.21
CA ASN A 241 1.75 -20.20 38.51
C ASN A 241 3.10 -19.48 38.65
N PHE A 242 4.19 -20.07 38.14
CA PHE A 242 5.50 -19.41 38.09
C PHE A 242 5.48 -18.15 37.21
N VAL A 243 4.83 -18.19 36.04
CA VAL A 243 4.63 -17.02 35.17
C VAL A 243 3.81 -15.93 35.89
N PHE A 244 2.72 -16.29 36.57
CA PHE A 244 1.91 -15.33 37.34
C PHE A 244 2.69 -14.68 38.47
N ASN A 245 3.48 -15.45 39.22
CA ASN A 245 4.31 -14.91 40.29
C ASN A 245 5.42 -13.99 39.74
N SER A 246 5.91 -14.30 38.53
CA SER A 246 6.95 -13.51 37.85
C SER A 246 6.45 -12.13 37.39
N LEU A 247 5.13 -11.89 37.32
CA LEU A 247 4.54 -10.57 37.07
C LEU A 247 4.81 -9.57 38.22
N GLN A 248 5.07 -10.05 39.43
CA GLN A 248 5.38 -9.17 40.57
C GLN A 248 6.84 -8.69 40.56
N VAL A 249 7.68 -9.25 39.68
CA VAL A 249 9.12 -8.99 39.61
C VAL A 249 9.43 -8.15 38.37
N SER A 250 9.96 -6.94 38.57
CA SER A 250 10.18 -5.95 37.50
C SER A 250 11.06 -6.45 36.35
N SER A 251 12.08 -7.26 36.62
CA SER A 251 12.98 -7.78 35.59
C SER A 251 12.36 -8.84 34.69
N SER A 252 11.32 -9.54 35.14
CA SER A 252 10.67 -10.65 34.42
C SER A 252 9.27 -10.31 33.93
N PHE A 253 8.80 -9.10 34.22
CA PHE A 253 7.45 -8.64 33.90
C PHE A 253 7.16 -8.75 32.39
N ASP A 254 8.00 -8.16 31.54
CA ASP A 254 7.79 -8.12 30.08
C ASP A 254 7.70 -9.53 29.49
N SER A 255 8.64 -10.42 29.86
CA SER A 255 8.63 -11.81 29.39
C SER A 255 7.39 -12.58 29.87
N SER A 256 6.89 -12.28 31.08
CA SER A 256 5.70 -12.93 31.62
C SER A 256 4.43 -12.48 30.90
N ILE A 257 4.31 -11.19 30.59
CA ILE A 257 3.21 -10.63 29.78
C ILE A 257 3.21 -11.26 28.39
N GLU A 258 4.37 -11.32 27.72
CA GLU A 258 4.49 -11.89 26.37
C GLU A 258 4.08 -13.37 26.33
N ILE A 259 4.49 -14.17 27.32
CA ILE A 259 4.06 -15.57 27.44
C ILE A 259 2.54 -15.68 27.57
N LEU A 260 1.93 -14.87 28.44
CA LEU A 260 0.49 -14.93 28.67
C LEU A 260 -0.30 -14.53 27.42
N ILE A 261 0.13 -13.48 26.71
CA ILE A 261 -0.49 -13.05 25.45
C ILE A 261 -0.39 -14.15 24.39
N GLU A 262 0.79 -14.75 24.20
CA GLU A 262 0.96 -15.84 23.23
C GLU A 262 0.16 -17.10 23.60
N LEU A 263 -0.01 -17.39 24.90
CA LEU A 263 -0.87 -18.49 25.34
C LEU A 263 -2.36 -18.21 25.08
N ILE A 264 -2.81 -16.97 25.30
CA ILE A 264 -4.20 -16.55 25.04
C ILE A 264 -4.58 -16.74 23.58
N SER A 265 -3.70 -16.30 22.66
CA SER A 265 -3.98 -16.38 21.22
C SER A 265 -4.06 -17.81 20.68
N ARG A 266 -3.50 -18.79 21.41
CA ARG A 266 -3.44 -20.21 21.00
C ARG A 266 -4.43 -21.13 21.71
N HIS A 267 -4.93 -20.75 22.88
CA HIS A 267 -5.76 -21.62 23.73
C HIS A 267 -7.13 -21.01 24.02
N GLU A 268 -8.16 -21.51 23.34
CA GLU A 268 -9.56 -21.06 23.49
C GLU A 268 -10.10 -21.13 24.93
N GLY A 269 -9.63 -22.07 25.76
CA GLY A 269 -10.09 -22.24 27.15
C GLY A 269 -9.37 -21.38 28.19
N LEU A 270 -8.23 -20.78 27.84
CA LEU A 270 -7.42 -20.01 28.79
C LEU A 270 -8.04 -18.64 29.17
N PRO A 271 -8.66 -17.88 28.25
CA PRO A 271 -9.29 -16.60 28.59
C PRO A 271 -10.26 -16.69 29.76
N GLN A 272 -11.07 -17.76 29.86
CA GLN A 272 -12.00 -17.97 30.97
C GLN A 272 -11.29 -18.08 32.33
N VAL A 273 -10.17 -18.80 32.38
CA VAL A 273 -9.38 -18.96 33.61
C VAL A 273 -8.71 -17.65 34.01
N LEU A 274 -8.20 -16.90 33.03
CA LEU A 274 -7.54 -15.63 33.27
C LEU A 274 -8.54 -14.55 33.68
N LEU A 275 -9.76 -14.58 33.15
CA LEU A 275 -10.85 -13.70 33.54
C LEU A 275 -11.11 -13.78 35.05
N CYS A 276 -11.12 -14.98 35.62
CA CYS A 276 -11.26 -15.19 37.08
C CYS A 276 -10.09 -14.59 37.91
N ARG A 277 -8.95 -14.28 37.29
CA ARG A 277 -7.77 -13.68 37.93
C ARG A 277 -7.66 -12.17 37.70
N VAL A 278 -8.53 -11.56 36.89
CA VAL A 278 -8.48 -10.14 36.55
C VAL A 278 -8.58 -9.25 37.79
N GLN A 279 -9.44 -9.61 38.75
CA GLN A 279 -9.57 -8.81 39.98
C GLN A 279 -8.24 -8.74 40.74
N PHE A 280 -7.48 -9.84 40.81
CA PHE A 280 -6.15 -9.83 41.40
C PHE A 280 -5.17 -8.97 40.61
N LEU A 281 -5.13 -9.10 39.28
CA LEU A 281 -4.26 -8.28 38.42
C LEU A 281 -4.56 -6.78 38.59
N LYS A 282 -5.85 -6.43 38.68
CA LYS A 282 -6.31 -5.07 38.89
C LYS A 282 -5.88 -4.52 40.25
N GLU A 283 -6.20 -5.24 41.33
CA GLU A 283 -5.96 -4.76 42.70
C GLU A 283 -4.48 -4.79 43.10
N ALA A 284 -3.75 -5.86 42.74
CA ALA A 284 -2.39 -6.07 43.19
C ALA A 284 -1.33 -5.38 42.32
N LEU A 285 -1.59 -5.21 41.02
CA LEU A 285 -0.60 -4.68 40.06
C LEU A 285 -1.04 -3.36 39.43
N LEU A 286 -2.23 -3.31 38.84
CA LEU A 286 -2.67 -2.13 38.07
C LEU A 286 -2.91 -0.90 38.94
N LEU A 287 -3.71 -1.01 40.01
CA LEU A 287 -4.01 0.15 40.88
C LEU A 287 -2.74 0.75 41.50
N PRO A 288 -1.80 -0.03 42.07
CA PRO A 288 -0.52 0.51 42.52
C PRO A 288 0.30 1.14 41.39
N ALA A 289 0.31 0.55 40.20
CA ALA A 289 1.04 1.09 39.05
C ALA A 289 0.48 2.44 38.57
N LEU A 290 -0.85 2.60 38.56
CA LEU A 290 -1.54 3.85 38.22
C LEU A 290 -1.19 4.97 39.22
N VAL A 291 -1.15 4.66 40.52
CA VAL A 291 -0.77 5.65 41.56
C VAL A 291 0.70 6.03 41.46
N ASN A 292 1.57 5.08 41.15
CA ASN A 292 3.01 5.29 41.03
C ASN A 292 3.46 5.84 39.66
N GLY A 293 2.56 5.92 38.68
CA GLY A 293 2.88 6.33 37.32
C GLY A 293 3.83 5.36 36.59
N ASN A 294 3.76 4.06 36.87
CA ASN A 294 4.63 3.07 36.24
C ASN A 294 4.07 2.63 34.87
N GLU A 295 4.38 3.42 33.84
CA GLU A 295 3.87 3.21 32.47
C GLU A 295 4.16 1.81 31.92
N LYS A 296 5.32 1.22 32.24
CA LYS A 296 5.67 -0.13 31.79
C LYS A 296 4.67 -1.19 32.28
N VAL A 297 4.32 -1.12 33.57
CA VAL A 297 3.37 -2.07 34.16
C VAL A 297 1.96 -1.82 33.66
N ILE A 298 1.56 -0.55 33.54
CA ILE A 298 0.24 -0.18 33.01
C ILE A 298 0.09 -0.65 31.57
N GLY A 299 1.06 -0.37 30.70
CA GLY A 299 1.06 -0.78 29.29
C GLY A 299 1.04 -2.30 29.13
N GLY A 300 1.90 -3.03 29.85
CA GLY A 300 1.90 -4.51 29.79
C GLY A 300 0.57 -5.13 30.24
N LEU A 301 -0.03 -4.60 31.31
CA LEU A 301 -1.35 -5.05 31.78
C LEU A 301 -2.49 -4.63 30.84
N ALA A 302 -2.42 -3.44 30.23
CA ALA A 302 -3.40 -2.99 29.25
C ALA A 302 -3.43 -3.93 28.03
N SER A 303 -2.26 -4.30 27.50
CA SER A 303 -2.15 -5.30 26.42
C SER A 303 -2.69 -6.65 26.84
N LEU A 304 -2.28 -7.18 28.01
CA LEU A 304 -2.75 -8.48 28.48
C LEU A 304 -4.28 -8.52 28.67
N LEU A 305 -4.86 -7.51 29.33
CA LEU A 305 -6.31 -7.45 29.56
C LEU A 305 -7.10 -7.28 28.26
N SER A 306 -6.54 -6.52 27.30
CA SER A 306 -7.14 -6.37 25.96
C SER A 306 -7.17 -7.70 25.21
N GLU A 307 -6.07 -8.47 25.25
CA GLU A 307 -5.99 -9.80 24.62
C GLU A 307 -6.94 -10.81 25.27
N ILE A 308 -7.07 -10.83 26.61
CA ILE A 308 -8.05 -11.68 27.31
C ILE A 308 -9.47 -11.40 26.80
N GLY A 309 -9.83 -10.12 26.67
CA GLY A 309 -11.14 -9.70 26.21
C GLY A 309 -11.41 -10.00 24.73
N GLN A 310 -10.40 -9.81 23.87
CA GLN A 310 -10.49 -10.07 22.43
C GLN A 310 -10.57 -11.56 22.10
N ALA A 311 -9.88 -12.42 22.86
CA ALA A 311 -9.90 -13.86 22.65
C ALA A 311 -11.24 -14.51 23.04
N ALA A 312 -12.00 -13.91 23.96
CA ALA A 312 -13.31 -14.42 24.37
C ALA A 312 -14.39 -13.33 24.53
N PRO A 313 -14.82 -12.66 23.44
CA PRO A 313 -15.82 -11.58 23.50
C PRO A 313 -17.17 -12.05 24.05
N SER A 314 -17.54 -13.32 23.80
CA SER A 314 -18.78 -13.91 24.31
C SER A 314 -18.86 -13.89 25.83
N LEU A 315 -17.76 -14.19 26.53
CA LEU A 315 -17.69 -14.18 28.00
C LEU A 315 -17.77 -12.75 28.55
N ILE A 316 -17.23 -11.76 27.83
CA ILE A 316 -17.31 -10.36 28.24
C ILE A 316 -18.76 -9.85 28.16
N VAL A 317 -19.49 -10.22 27.10
CA VAL A 317 -20.89 -9.79 26.90
C VAL A 317 -21.86 -10.33 27.95
N GLU A 318 -21.53 -11.45 28.61
CA GLU A 318 -22.30 -11.99 29.74
C GLU A 318 -22.36 -11.03 30.95
N ALA A 319 -21.51 -10.00 30.97
CA ALA A 319 -21.46 -8.96 32.00
C ALA A 319 -21.31 -9.52 33.42
N SER A 320 -20.48 -10.55 33.58
CA SER A 320 -20.09 -11.05 34.90
C SER A 320 -19.30 -10.00 35.69
N VAL A 321 -19.14 -10.20 37.00
CA VAL A 321 -18.37 -9.28 37.86
C VAL A 321 -16.92 -9.15 37.37
N GLU A 322 -16.34 -10.25 36.91
CA GLU A 322 -14.99 -10.34 36.36
C GLU A 322 -14.88 -9.58 35.03
N ALA A 323 -15.84 -9.75 34.12
CA ALA A 323 -15.89 -9.03 32.84
C ALA A 323 -16.04 -7.51 33.03
N LEU A 324 -16.88 -7.08 33.97
CA LEU A 324 -17.00 -5.66 34.32
C LEU A 324 -15.72 -5.13 34.99
N SER A 325 -15.03 -5.96 35.79
CA SER A 325 -13.75 -5.58 36.38
C SER A 325 -12.65 -5.38 35.33
N LEU A 326 -12.66 -6.19 34.26
CA LEU A 326 -11.76 -6.08 33.11
C LEU A 326 -12.02 -4.79 32.34
N ALA A 327 -13.29 -4.51 32.02
CA ALA A 327 -13.68 -3.29 31.32
C ALA A 327 -13.33 -2.02 32.13
N ASP A 328 -13.55 -2.04 33.44
CA ASP A 328 -13.19 -0.92 34.33
C ASP A 328 -11.66 -0.73 34.48
N ALA A 329 -10.90 -1.84 34.48
CA ALA A 329 -9.44 -1.79 34.47
C ALA A 329 -8.91 -1.16 33.16
N LEU A 330 -9.42 -1.59 32.01
CA LEU A 330 -9.04 -1.02 30.71
C LEU A 330 -9.47 0.45 30.58
N LEU A 331 -10.64 0.82 31.10
CA LEU A 331 -11.08 2.21 31.14
C LEU A 331 -10.13 3.09 31.99
N SER A 332 -9.63 2.54 33.10
CA SER A 332 -8.61 3.20 33.93
C SER A 332 -7.28 3.36 33.20
N CYS A 333 -6.89 2.38 32.37
CA CYS A 333 -5.70 2.48 31.51
C CYS A 333 -5.83 3.57 30.45
N ILE A 334 -6.98 3.71 29.80
CA ILE A 334 -7.23 4.78 28.83
C ILE A 334 -7.20 6.15 29.52
N ALA A 335 -7.87 6.28 30.67
CA ALA A 335 -7.93 7.54 31.40
C ALA A 335 -6.56 8.01 31.94
N PHE A 336 -5.55 7.12 31.96
CA PHE A 336 -4.21 7.45 32.42
C PHE A 336 -3.51 8.44 31.45
N PRO A 337 -2.97 9.56 31.95
CA PRO A 337 -2.28 10.54 31.14
C PRO A 337 -0.85 10.12 30.83
N SER A 338 -0.64 9.30 29.79
CA SER A 338 0.68 8.97 29.24
C SER A 338 1.14 10.01 28.20
N GLU A 339 2.45 10.25 28.09
CA GLU A 339 3.00 11.22 27.12
C GLU A 339 2.91 10.75 25.66
N ASP A 340 2.98 9.44 25.40
CA ASP A 340 3.06 8.87 24.04
C ASP A 340 1.77 8.23 23.52
N TRP A 341 0.66 8.32 24.27
CA TRP A 341 -0.63 7.66 23.96
C TRP A 341 -0.60 6.14 23.76
N GLU A 342 0.56 5.47 23.78
CA GLU A 342 0.72 4.02 23.54
C GLU A 342 -0.18 3.14 24.41
N ILE A 343 -0.32 3.49 25.69
CA ILE A 343 -1.17 2.75 26.63
C ILE A 343 -2.63 2.80 26.18
N ALA A 344 -3.14 3.98 25.84
CA ALA A 344 -4.51 4.12 25.37
C ALA A 344 -4.70 3.41 24.03
N ASP A 345 -3.74 3.57 23.11
CA ASP A 345 -3.76 2.98 21.77
C ASP A 345 -3.84 1.45 21.81
N SER A 346 -3.09 0.80 22.71
CA SER A 346 -3.09 -0.67 22.89
C SER A 346 -4.47 -1.27 23.21
N THR A 347 -5.40 -0.46 23.73
CA THR A 347 -6.75 -0.91 24.13
C THR A 347 -7.82 -0.66 23.06
N VAL A 348 -7.54 0.13 22.02
CA VAL A 348 -8.52 0.59 21.03
C VAL A 348 -9.17 -0.59 20.30
N GLN A 349 -8.37 -1.56 19.87
CA GLN A 349 -8.85 -2.75 19.15
C GLN A 349 -9.84 -3.58 19.98
N PHE A 350 -9.61 -3.70 21.29
CA PHE A 350 -10.52 -4.40 22.19
C PHE A 350 -11.90 -3.74 22.21
N TRP A 351 -11.95 -2.41 22.36
CA TRP A 351 -13.22 -1.69 22.43
C TRP A 351 -14.01 -1.73 21.13
N SER A 352 -13.33 -1.64 19.98
CA SER A 352 -13.97 -1.76 18.66
C SER A 352 -14.52 -3.18 18.47
N THR A 353 -13.73 -4.20 18.78
CA THR A 353 -14.16 -5.61 18.69
C THR A 353 -15.37 -5.89 19.58
N LEU A 354 -15.37 -5.38 20.82
CA LEU A 354 -16.49 -5.53 21.75
C LEU A 354 -17.74 -4.79 21.28
N ALA A 355 -17.62 -3.55 20.81
CA ALA A 355 -18.74 -2.77 20.29
C ALA A 355 -19.40 -3.49 19.10
N ASN A 356 -18.61 -3.89 18.10
CA ASN A 356 -19.08 -4.62 16.92
C ASN A 356 -19.74 -5.96 17.27
N PHE A 357 -19.14 -6.71 18.20
CA PHE A 357 -19.71 -7.97 18.67
C PHE A 357 -21.08 -7.76 19.34
N ILE A 358 -21.24 -6.74 20.19
CA ILE A 358 -22.55 -6.44 20.82
C ILE A 358 -23.57 -5.91 19.81
N ILE A 359 -23.16 -5.09 18.84
CA ILE A 359 -24.04 -4.58 17.78
C ILE A 359 -24.62 -5.73 16.96
N GLY A 360 -23.81 -6.75 16.63
CA GLY A 360 -24.22 -7.95 15.89
C GLY A 360 -25.20 -8.89 16.61
N LEU A 361 -25.40 -8.74 17.92
CA LEU A 361 -26.33 -9.58 18.69
C LEU A 361 -27.79 -9.09 18.56
N HIS A 362 -28.60 -9.83 17.80
CA HIS A 362 -29.97 -9.42 17.45
C HIS A 362 -31.01 -9.54 18.59
N ALA A 363 -30.97 -10.56 19.47
CA ALA A 363 -32.05 -10.84 20.43
C ALA A 363 -31.63 -10.80 21.93
N ASP A 364 -30.49 -11.39 22.30
CA ASP A 364 -30.00 -11.40 23.70
C ASP A 364 -29.20 -10.14 24.09
N GLY A 365 -28.88 -9.28 23.12
CA GLY A 365 -28.02 -8.10 23.31
C GLY A 365 -28.67 -6.93 24.05
N VAL A 366 -29.99 -6.91 24.31
CA VAL A 366 -30.66 -5.73 24.91
C VAL A 366 -30.19 -5.47 26.35
N LYS A 367 -30.00 -6.52 27.15
CA LYS A 367 -29.50 -6.40 28.52
C LYS A 367 -28.04 -5.95 28.53
N SER A 368 -27.20 -6.59 27.73
CA SER A 368 -25.78 -6.25 27.63
C SER A 368 -25.59 -4.82 27.08
N LYS A 369 -26.37 -4.39 26.07
CA LYS A 369 -26.37 -3.00 25.57
C LYS A 369 -26.67 -1.99 26.66
N SER A 370 -27.61 -2.28 27.58
CA SER A 370 -27.93 -1.35 28.68
C SER A 370 -26.80 -1.23 29.71
N ILE A 371 -26.12 -2.32 30.05
CA ILE A 371 -25.04 -2.34 31.04
C ILE A 371 -23.79 -1.66 30.45
N PHE A 372 -23.37 -2.13 29.27
CA PHE A 372 -22.21 -1.59 28.56
C PHE A 372 -22.45 -0.17 28.02
N GLY A 373 -23.70 0.26 27.84
CA GLY A 373 -24.07 1.64 27.51
C GLY A 373 -23.40 2.67 28.41
N SER A 374 -23.41 2.44 29.73
CA SER A 374 -22.75 3.32 30.69
C SER A 374 -21.22 3.30 30.57
N ILE A 375 -20.63 2.14 30.31
CA ILE A 375 -19.19 1.95 30.16
C ILE A 375 -18.68 2.64 28.89
N PHE A 376 -19.35 2.43 27.75
CA PHE A 376 -19.02 3.11 26.49
C PHE A 376 -19.26 4.62 26.58
N SER A 377 -20.21 5.07 27.41
CA SER A 377 -20.40 6.48 27.70
C SER A 377 -19.23 7.10 28.47
N SER A 378 -18.69 6.38 29.47
CA SER A 378 -17.50 6.78 30.21
C SER A 378 -16.23 6.67 29.38
N LEU A 379 -16.15 5.67 28.49
CA LEU A 379 -15.08 5.53 27.50
C LEU A 379 -15.01 6.74 26.59
N LEU A 380 -16.16 7.20 26.08
CA LEU A 380 -16.23 8.42 25.26
C LEU A 380 -15.69 9.63 26.04
N ASP A 381 -16.02 9.77 27.32
CA ASP A 381 -15.52 10.86 28.16
C ASP A 381 -13.99 10.77 28.35
N ALA A 382 -13.45 9.57 28.56
CA ALA A 382 -12.01 9.34 28.66
C ALA A 382 -11.28 9.64 27.34
N LEU A 383 -11.82 9.17 26.21
CA LEU A 383 -11.27 9.45 24.87
C LEU A 383 -11.31 10.94 24.53
N LEU A 384 -12.38 11.65 24.92
CA LEU A 384 -12.48 13.10 24.75
C LEU A 384 -11.41 13.86 25.54
N LEU A 385 -10.96 13.34 26.68
CA LEU A 385 -9.86 13.94 27.43
C LEU A 385 -8.51 13.59 26.81
N ARG A 386 -8.29 12.33 26.42
CA ARG A 386 -6.99 11.85 25.90
C ARG A 386 -6.69 12.29 24.47
N ALA A 387 -7.71 12.49 23.65
CA ALA A 387 -7.53 12.98 22.28
C ALA A 387 -7.28 14.50 22.22
N GLN A 388 -7.26 15.22 23.34
CA GLN A 388 -6.91 16.65 23.38
C GLN A 388 -5.40 16.86 23.24
N VAL A 389 -5.02 18.06 22.80
CA VAL A 389 -3.61 18.47 22.71
C VAL A 389 -3.08 18.82 24.10
N ASP A 390 -1.97 18.23 24.51
CA ASP A 390 -1.34 18.46 25.82
C ASP A 390 -0.83 19.90 26.02
N GLU A 391 -0.64 20.33 27.27
CA GLU A 391 -0.12 21.68 27.59
C GLU A 391 1.40 21.80 27.44
N SER A 392 2.15 20.71 27.58
CA SER A 392 3.62 20.67 27.52
C SER A 392 4.20 20.87 26.12
N THR A 393 3.40 20.66 25.07
CA THR A 393 3.79 20.85 23.66
C THR A 393 3.66 22.29 23.18
N LEU A 394 3.08 23.19 24.00
CA LEU A 394 2.88 24.61 23.69
C LEU A 394 4.06 25.47 24.20
N ASN A 395 5.30 25.10 23.89
CA ASN A 395 6.39 26.05 24.04
C ASN A 395 6.31 27.06 22.89
N ASP A 396 5.93 28.29 23.23
CA ASP A 396 5.55 29.45 22.39
C ASP A 396 6.57 29.94 21.32
N GLU A 397 7.60 29.17 20.96
CA GLU A 397 8.70 29.65 20.08
C GLU A 397 8.76 29.05 18.67
N SER A 398 7.95 28.04 18.32
CA SER A 398 7.91 27.53 16.93
C SER A 398 6.85 28.28 16.11
N GLU A 399 7.28 28.99 15.06
CA GLU A 399 6.38 29.66 14.09
C GLU A 399 5.44 28.69 13.35
N PHE A 400 5.69 27.38 13.42
CA PHE A 400 4.82 26.31 12.90
C PHE A 400 4.17 25.55 14.07
N PHE A 401 2.83 25.57 14.12
CA PHE A 401 2.00 24.83 15.06
C PHE A 401 1.35 23.64 14.35
N ASP A 402 1.96 22.45 14.46
CA ASP A 402 1.38 21.19 14.00
C ASP A 402 1.03 20.28 15.19
N LEU A 403 0.13 19.31 14.96
CA LEU A 403 -0.19 18.29 15.95
C LEU A 403 1.00 17.31 16.09
N PRO A 404 1.30 16.80 17.29
CA PRO A 404 2.31 15.74 17.46
C PRO A 404 1.99 14.49 16.64
N ASP A 405 2.98 13.90 15.97
CA ASP A 405 2.79 12.70 15.13
C ASP A 405 2.15 11.53 15.90
N ASN A 406 2.55 11.31 17.16
CA ASN A 406 1.98 10.26 18.02
C ASN A 406 0.49 10.50 18.30
N LEU A 407 0.08 11.76 18.51
CA LEU A 407 -1.33 12.12 18.69
C LEU A 407 -2.11 11.96 17.39
N VAL A 408 -1.52 12.28 16.25
CA VAL A 408 -2.14 12.07 14.93
C VAL A 408 -2.36 10.57 14.68
N GLN A 409 -1.35 9.73 14.97
CA GLN A 409 -1.47 8.28 14.86
C GLN A 409 -2.56 7.73 15.78
N PHE A 410 -2.58 8.15 17.05
CA PHE A 410 -3.62 7.74 18.00
C PHE A 410 -5.01 8.16 17.52
N ARG A 411 -5.19 9.41 17.05
CA ARG A 411 -6.47 9.90 16.49
C ARG A 411 -6.90 9.10 15.27
N ASN A 412 -5.98 8.71 14.39
CA ASN A 412 -6.28 7.86 13.24
C ASN A 412 -6.78 6.47 13.69
N ASN A 413 -6.15 5.88 14.69
CA ASN A 413 -6.58 4.59 15.26
C ASN A 413 -7.96 4.70 15.95
N LEU A 414 -8.31 5.86 16.51
CA LEU A 414 -9.63 6.10 17.11
C LEU A 414 -10.78 6.20 16.11
N VAL A 415 -10.52 6.45 14.81
CA VAL A 415 -11.58 6.72 13.81
C VAL A 415 -12.63 5.61 13.78
N GLU A 416 -12.20 4.36 13.67
CA GLU A 416 -13.10 3.20 13.63
C GLU A 416 -13.84 3.02 14.97
N LEU A 417 -13.12 3.12 16.09
CA LEU A 417 -13.71 2.99 17.42
C LEU A 417 -14.80 4.04 17.68
N LEU A 418 -14.60 5.29 17.26
CA LEU A 418 -15.59 6.36 17.45
C LEU A 418 -16.85 6.13 16.63
N VAL A 419 -16.70 5.63 15.41
CA VAL A 419 -17.81 5.19 14.56
C VAL A 419 -18.59 4.07 15.24
N ASP A 420 -17.90 3.06 15.77
CA ASP A 420 -18.51 1.93 16.49
C ASP A 420 -19.25 2.39 17.77
N ILE A 421 -18.64 3.29 18.56
CA ILE A 421 -19.26 3.88 19.75
C ILE A 421 -20.52 4.67 19.38
N CYS A 422 -20.47 5.43 18.28
CA CYS A 422 -21.62 6.21 17.79
C CYS A 422 -22.77 5.29 17.39
N GLN A 423 -22.50 4.22 16.63
CA GLN A 423 -23.50 3.21 16.27
C GLN A 423 -24.05 2.46 17.49
N PHE A 424 -23.21 2.23 18.50
CA PHE A 424 -23.60 1.52 19.73
C PHE A 424 -24.49 2.36 20.65
N LEU A 425 -24.12 3.61 20.93
CA LEU A 425 -24.86 4.54 21.81
C LEU A 425 -26.05 5.20 21.09
N GLY A 426 -25.99 5.29 19.77
CA GLY A 426 -26.91 6.05 18.92
C GLY A 426 -26.44 7.50 18.72
N SER A 427 -26.61 8.02 17.50
CA SER A 427 -26.15 9.36 17.12
C SER A 427 -26.69 10.48 18.03
N ALA A 428 -27.94 10.39 18.47
CA ALA A 428 -28.57 11.39 19.33
C ALA A 428 -27.82 11.59 20.66
N VAL A 429 -27.47 10.48 21.34
CA VAL A 429 -26.80 10.50 22.64
C VAL A 429 -25.35 10.95 22.47
N PHE A 430 -24.70 10.46 21.42
CA PHE A 430 -23.32 10.85 21.07
C PHE A 430 -23.21 12.35 20.78
N LEU A 431 -24.09 12.89 19.94
CA LEU A 431 -24.13 14.31 19.59
C LEU A 431 -24.50 15.19 20.78
N GLN A 432 -25.46 14.77 21.62
CA GLN A 432 -25.76 15.49 22.86
C GLN A 432 -24.52 15.61 23.74
N LYS A 433 -23.74 14.54 23.93
CA LYS A 433 -22.50 14.63 24.72
C LYS A 433 -21.46 15.60 24.12
N LEU A 434 -21.33 15.65 22.80
CA LEU A 434 -20.37 16.55 22.14
C LEU A 434 -20.81 18.01 22.16
N LEU A 435 -22.07 18.27 21.80
CA LEU A 435 -22.62 19.62 21.63
C LEU A 435 -22.95 20.31 22.97
N PHE A 436 -23.18 19.56 24.05
CA PHE A 436 -23.37 20.12 25.38
C PHE A 436 -22.04 20.51 26.06
N GLY A 437 -22.09 21.56 26.90
CA GLY A 437 -20.95 22.11 27.64
C GLY A 437 -20.27 23.26 26.89
N GLY A 438 -20.52 24.50 27.33
CA GLY A 438 -20.27 25.76 26.61
C GLY A 438 -18.94 25.83 25.86
N TRP A 439 -19.01 25.73 24.53
CA TRP A 439 -17.88 25.88 23.60
C TRP A 439 -17.30 27.30 23.64
N ILE A 440 -18.15 28.27 24.00
CA ILE A 440 -17.84 29.69 24.13
C ILE A 440 -18.16 30.08 25.58
N SER A 441 -17.18 30.60 26.31
CA SER A 441 -17.40 31.12 27.67
C SER A 441 -18.19 32.44 27.63
N THR A 442 -18.81 32.83 28.75
CA THR A 442 -19.49 34.13 28.88
C THR A 442 -18.60 35.34 28.59
N ASN A 443 -17.27 35.14 28.49
CA ASN A 443 -16.27 36.16 28.20
C ASN A 443 -15.67 36.05 26.78
N LEU A 444 -16.30 35.33 25.84
CA LEU A 444 -15.84 35.10 24.46
C LEU A 444 -14.49 34.37 24.31
N SER A 445 -13.92 33.82 25.39
CA SER A 445 -12.74 32.96 25.30
C SER A 445 -13.14 31.56 24.84
N ILE A 446 -12.46 31.05 23.81
CA ILE A 446 -12.67 29.71 23.25
C ILE A 446 -11.66 28.77 23.91
N SER A 447 -12.14 27.71 24.57
CA SER A 447 -11.26 26.61 25.00
C SER A 447 -10.88 25.77 23.79
N TRP A 448 -9.89 26.23 23.05
CA TRP A 448 -9.57 25.72 21.73
C TRP A 448 -9.29 24.21 21.74
N LYS A 449 -8.63 23.67 22.78
CA LYS A 449 -8.31 22.23 22.91
C LYS A 449 -9.55 21.36 22.95
N VAL A 450 -10.50 21.74 23.81
CA VAL A 450 -11.75 21.02 24.01
C VAL A 450 -12.63 21.14 22.76
N VAL A 451 -12.70 22.35 22.18
CA VAL A 451 -13.50 22.61 20.99
C VAL A 451 -12.93 21.86 19.78
N GLU A 452 -11.63 21.90 19.57
CA GLU A 452 -10.94 21.21 18.47
C GLU A 452 -11.14 19.70 18.56
N CYS A 453 -10.94 19.09 19.74
CA CYS A 453 -11.14 17.66 19.93
C CYS A 453 -12.60 17.25 19.68
N LYS A 454 -13.57 18.03 20.19
CA LYS A 454 -15.00 17.79 19.92
C LYS A 454 -15.34 17.88 18.43
N LEU A 455 -14.75 18.85 17.71
CA LEU A 455 -14.91 18.98 16.26
C LEU A 455 -14.28 17.80 15.51
N PHE A 456 -13.10 17.34 15.91
CA PHE A 456 -12.48 16.14 15.37
C PHE A 456 -13.40 14.92 15.51
N MET A 457 -13.90 14.63 16.72
CA MET A 457 -14.82 13.50 16.95
C MET A 457 -16.10 13.64 16.11
N LEU A 458 -16.63 14.86 16.00
CA LEU A 458 -17.83 15.14 15.23
C LEU A 458 -17.61 14.90 13.72
N ASN A 459 -16.45 15.27 13.18
CA ASN A 459 -16.09 15.01 11.79
C ASN A 459 -16.03 13.50 11.50
N VAL A 460 -15.39 12.73 12.39
CA VAL A 460 -15.23 11.27 12.27
C VAL A 460 -16.57 10.54 12.15
N VAL A 461 -17.56 10.90 12.96
CA VAL A 461 -18.86 10.21 13.00
C VAL A 461 -19.88 10.72 11.97
N SER A 462 -19.47 11.64 11.09
CA SER A 462 -20.37 12.34 10.17
C SER A 462 -21.20 11.41 9.29
N GLU A 463 -20.61 10.38 8.70
CA GLU A 463 -21.32 9.45 7.83
C GLU A 463 -22.41 8.66 8.56
N VAL A 464 -22.11 8.14 9.76
CA VAL A 464 -23.08 7.40 10.60
C VAL A 464 -24.26 8.29 10.95
N VAL A 465 -23.95 9.50 11.41
CA VAL A 465 -24.95 10.48 11.79
C VAL A 465 -25.85 10.82 10.60
N ILE A 466 -25.28 11.05 9.41
CA ILE A 466 -26.03 11.36 8.19
C ILE A 466 -26.96 10.22 7.78
N GLN A 467 -26.52 8.96 7.90
CA GLN A 467 -27.32 7.77 7.57
C GLN A 467 -28.52 7.58 8.51
N GLU A 468 -28.38 7.90 9.80
CA GLU A 468 -29.47 7.78 10.78
C GLU A 468 -30.57 8.85 10.63
N GLY A 469 -30.32 9.91 9.84
CA GLY A 469 -31.35 10.86 9.40
C GLY A 469 -31.93 11.80 10.46
N GLN A 470 -31.39 11.80 11.68
CA GLN A 470 -31.79 12.76 12.71
C GLN A 470 -31.07 14.10 12.51
N THR A 471 -31.81 15.20 12.38
CA THR A 471 -31.23 16.55 12.22
C THR A 471 -30.71 17.07 13.56
N PRO A 472 -29.39 17.24 13.75
CA PRO A 472 -28.83 17.80 14.98
C PRO A 472 -29.13 19.30 15.08
N ASP A 473 -29.15 19.83 16.30
CA ASP A 473 -29.14 21.27 16.52
C ASP A 473 -27.70 21.80 16.33
N PHE A 474 -27.38 22.23 15.10
CA PHE A 474 -26.09 22.83 14.76
C PHE A 474 -25.97 24.33 15.12
N SER A 475 -26.87 24.86 15.95
CA SER A 475 -26.80 26.26 16.40
C SER A 475 -25.46 26.62 17.03
N VAL A 476 -24.85 25.72 17.81
CA VAL A 476 -23.53 25.91 18.44
C VAL A 476 -22.42 26.04 17.41
N ILE A 477 -22.45 25.24 16.34
CA ILE A 477 -21.48 25.31 15.24
C ILE A 477 -21.60 26.66 14.53
N MET A 478 -22.82 27.09 14.24
CA MET A 478 -23.05 28.40 13.60
C MET A 478 -22.68 29.58 14.50
N GLN A 479 -22.86 29.46 15.83
CA GLN A 479 -22.35 30.45 16.78
C GLN A 479 -20.82 30.53 16.75
N LEU A 480 -20.13 29.40 16.63
CA LEU A 480 -18.68 29.37 16.50
C LEU A 480 -18.22 30.01 15.17
N VAL A 481 -18.88 29.70 14.05
CA VAL A 481 -18.63 30.35 12.75
C VAL A 481 -18.81 31.87 12.85
N ASN A 482 -19.87 32.34 13.49
CA ASN A 482 -20.12 33.77 13.68
C ASN A 482 -19.06 34.43 14.58
N ALA A 483 -18.64 33.75 15.66
CA ALA A 483 -17.61 34.25 16.56
C ALA A 483 -16.22 34.34 15.90
N LEU A 484 -15.89 33.40 15.00
CA LEU A 484 -14.61 33.37 14.30
C LEU A 484 -14.58 34.32 13.09
N SER A 485 -15.67 34.39 12.31
CA SER A 485 -15.77 35.29 11.14
C SER A 485 -15.73 36.78 11.47
N THR A 486 -16.04 37.16 12.71
CA THR A 486 -16.02 38.56 13.18
C THR A 486 -14.69 38.99 13.78
N ARG A 487 -13.73 38.07 13.96
CA ARG A 487 -12.40 38.38 14.50
C ARG A 487 -11.48 38.99 13.44
N PRO A 488 -10.58 39.91 13.83
CA PRO A 488 -9.59 40.45 12.91
C PRO A 488 -8.59 39.37 12.49
N THR A 489 -8.17 39.39 11.21
CA THR A 489 -7.26 38.40 10.62
C THR A 489 -5.90 38.34 11.31
N ASP A 490 -5.46 39.44 11.94
CA ASP A 490 -4.18 39.52 12.64
C ASP A 490 -4.12 38.65 13.93
N GLU A 491 -5.28 38.23 14.45
CA GLU A 491 -5.42 37.34 15.62
C GLU A 491 -5.53 35.85 15.24
N LEU A 492 -5.52 35.52 13.94
CA LEU A 492 -5.52 34.14 13.43
C LEU A 492 -4.12 33.54 13.46
N LYS A 493 -3.58 33.31 14.66
CA LYS A 493 -2.28 32.67 14.84
C LYS A 493 -2.32 31.55 15.87
N GLY A 494 -1.47 30.55 15.66
CA GLY A 494 -1.31 29.41 16.56
C GLY A 494 -2.56 28.53 16.64
N ALA A 495 -2.96 28.20 17.86
CA ALA A 495 -3.98 27.19 18.14
C ALA A 495 -5.38 27.45 17.55
N ILE A 496 -5.73 28.71 17.26
CA ILE A 496 -7.01 29.07 16.64
C ILE A 496 -7.10 28.55 15.20
N CYS A 497 -5.97 28.46 14.47
CA CYS A 497 -5.94 27.90 13.12
C CYS A 497 -6.31 26.41 13.09
N ILE A 498 -5.96 25.67 14.15
CA ILE A 498 -6.34 24.25 14.30
C ILE A 498 -7.86 24.13 14.50
N VAL A 499 -8.46 25.01 15.31
CA VAL A 499 -9.92 25.08 15.44
C VAL A 499 -10.59 25.44 14.12
N TYR A 500 -10.01 26.37 13.35
CA TYR A 500 -10.48 26.72 12.02
C TYR A 500 -10.51 25.51 11.08
N ARG A 501 -9.40 24.75 11.03
CA ARG A 501 -9.28 23.52 10.25
C ARG A 501 -10.36 22.50 10.65
N SER A 502 -10.43 22.13 11.92
CA SER A 502 -11.38 21.12 12.40
C SER A 502 -12.84 21.56 12.24
N LEU A 503 -13.12 22.87 12.36
CA LEU A 503 -14.46 23.41 12.10
C LEU A 503 -14.81 23.35 10.62
N ALA A 504 -13.87 23.65 9.72
CA ALA A 504 -14.07 23.53 8.29
C ALA A 504 -14.33 22.07 7.88
N ASP A 505 -13.60 21.11 8.44
CA ASP A 505 -13.84 19.67 8.19
C ASP A 505 -15.28 19.28 8.56
N VAL A 506 -15.75 19.69 9.74
CA VAL A 506 -17.15 19.47 10.17
C VAL A 506 -18.14 20.16 9.25
N ILE A 507 -17.91 21.41 8.85
CA ILE A 507 -18.78 22.14 7.91
C ILE A 507 -18.87 21.38 6.58
N GLY A 508 -17.74 20.92 6.06
CA GLY A 508 -17.69 20.14 4.82
C GLY A 508 -18.43 18.81 4.95
N SER A 509 -18.26 18.09 6.05
CA SER A 509 -18.91 16.78 6.24
C SER A 509 -20.42 16.88 6.47
N TYR A 510 -20.90 17.96 7.12
CA TYR A 510 -22.33 18.20 7.38
C TYR A 510 -22.98 19.23 6.43
N SER A 511 -22.36 19.54 5.30
CA SER A 511 -22.80 20.55 4.32
C SER A 511 -24.27 20.38 3.90
N LYS A 512 -24.71 19.13 3.67
CA LYS A 512 -26.10 18.78 3.32
C LYS A 512 -27.12 19.26 4.34
N TRP A 513 -26.80 19.22 5.62
CA TRP A 513 -27.72 19.62 6.70
C TRP A 513 -27.57 21.08 7.09
N LEU A 514 -26.36 21.63 6.95
CA LEU A 514 -26.09 23.06 7.14
C LEU A 514 -26.79 23.94 6.09
N SER A 515 -27.16 23.37 4.93
CA SER A 515 -28.04 23.99 3.92
C SER A 515 -29.37 24.53 4.50
N ALA A 516 -29.84 23.98 5.61
CA ALA A 516 -31.06 24.43 6.29
C ALA A 516 -30.88 25.76 7.05
N PHE A 517 -29.63 26.17 7.37
CA PHE A 517 -29.30 27.37 8.14
C PHE A 517 -28.96 28.57 7.25
N GLN A 518 -29.82 28.84 6.26
CA GLN A 518 -29.67 29.79 5.15
C GLN A 518 -29.34 31.24 5.56
N THR A 519 -29.75 31.67 6.76
CA THR A 519 -29.59 33.07 7.22
C THR A 519 -28.15 33.53 7.44
N ASN A 520 -27.16 32.63 7.52
CA ASN A 520 -25.76 32.96 7.82
C ASN A 520 -24.78 32.61 6.68
N ALA A 521 -25.25 32.34 5.45
CA ALA A 521 -24.40 31.91 4.34
C ALA A 521 -23.23 32.88 4.06
N GLY A 522 -23.46 34.20 4.15
CA GLY A 522 -22.40 35.20 3.98
C GLY A 522 -21.29 35.11 5.03
N LEU A 523 -21.63 34.87 6.30
CA LEU A 523 -20.64 34.70 7.38
C LEU A 523 -19.86 33.39 7.23
N LEU A 524 -20.53 32.33 6.77
CA LEU A 524 -19.89 31.05 6.45
C LEU A 524 -18.88 31.19 5.31
N LEU A 525 -19.25 31.87 4.22
CA LEU A 525 -18.35 32.13 3.11
C LEU A 525 -17.16 33.00 3.52
N LEU A 526 -17.38 34.02 4.35
CA LEU A 526 -16.30 34.85 4.91
C LEU A 526 -15.37 34.03 5.80
N PHE A 527 -15.92 33.17 6.67
CA PHE A 527 -15.14 32.25 7.49
C PHE A 527 -14.23 31.36 6.63
N LEU A 528 -14.78 30.67 5.62
CA LEU A 528 -14.00 29.82 4.73
C LEU A 528 -12.95 30.62 3.94
N ALA A 529 -13.31 31.83 3.49
CA ALA A 529 -12.39 32.69 2.76
C ALA A 529 -11.20 33.16 3.59
N THR A 530 -11.40 33.39 4.90
CA THR A 530 -10.31 33.67 5.85
C THR A 530 -9.46 32.44 6.11
N GLY A 531 -10.07 31.26 6.28
CA GLY A 531 -9.32 30.01 6.51
C GLY A 531 -8.49 29.55 5.31
N ILE A 532 -8.94 29.82 4.08
CA ILE A 532 -8.18 29.58 2.83
C ILE A 532 -6.92 30.46 2.76
N SER A 533 -6.89 31.61 3.44
CA SER A 533 -5.69 32.45 3.49
C SER A 533 -4.59 31.88 4.39
N GLU A 534 -4.93 30.97 5.30
CA GLU A 534 -4.00 30.43 6.29
C GLU A 534 -3.54 29.01 5.90
N PRO A 535 -2.22 28.75 5.76
CA PRO A 535 -1.69 27.47 5.28
C PRO A 535 -2.19 26.24 6.04
N LEU A 536 -2.33 26.32 7.36
CA LEU A 536 -2.74 25.19 8.21
C LEU A 536 -4.21 24.77 8.01
N SER A 537 -5.09 25.69 7.60
CA SER A 537 -6.53 25.44 7.43
C SER A 537 -6.98 25.45 5.97
N SER A 538 -6.08 25.76 5.03
CA SER A 538 -6.44 26.02 3.64
C SER A 538 -7.08 24.81 2.96
N SER A 539 -6.48 23.63 3.06
CA SER A 539 -7.02 22.39 2.49
C SER A 539 -8.44 22.07 2.98
N SER A 540 -8.65 22.03 4.30
CA SER A 540 -9.97 21.79 4.90
C SER A 540 -11.01 22.84 4.50
N CYS A 541 -10.62 24.12 4.47
CA CYS A 541 -11.53 25.21 4.09
C CYS A 541 -11.88 25.18 2.59
N ALA A 542 -10.93 24.85 1.72
CA ALA A 542 -11.16 24.71 0.28
C ALA A 542 -12.13 23.55 -0.01
N SER A 543 -11.90 22.38 0.61
CA SER A 543 -12.79 21.22 0.49
C SER A 543 -14.19 21.51 1.06
N ALA A 544 -14.27 22.16 2.22
CA ALA A 544 -15.53 22.57 2.82
C ALA A 544 -16.30 23.56 1.93
N LEU A 545 -15.60 24.53 1.32
CA LEU A 545 -16.19 25.45 0.35
C LEU A 545 -16.76 24.70 -0.85
N ARG A 546 -16.04 23.73 -1.41
CA ARG A 546 -16.54 22.89 -2.51
C ARG A 546 -17.80 22.14 -2.12
N LYS A 547 -17.80 21.40 -1.01
CA LYS A 547 -18.96 20.63 -0.55
C LYS A 547 -20.18 21.51 -0.27
N VAL A 548 -19.98 22.64 0.41
CA VAL A 548 -21.04 23.63 0.68
C VAL A 548 -21.63 24.17 -0.63
N CYS A 549 -20.79 24.49 -1.61
CA CYS A 549 -21.24 24.98 -2.92
C CYS A 549 -21.95 23.90 -3.75
N GLU A 550 -21.50 22.65 -3.68
CA GLU A 550 -22.10 21.51 -4.39
C GLU A 550 -23.51 21.21 -3.88
N ASP A 551 -23.65 21.04 -2.56
CA ASP A 551 -24.94 20.71 -1.93
C ASP A 551 -25.96 21.86 -1.96
N ASN A 552 -25.48 23.12 -2.03
CA ASN A 552 -26.33 24.31 -2.13
C ASN A 552 -26.43 24.89 -3.56
N SER A 553 -25.96 24.16 -4.58
CA SER A 553 -25.90 24.66 -5.97
C SER A 553 -27.26 25.06 -6.55
N THR A 554 -28.36 24.46 -6.09
CA THR A 554 -29.73 24.79 -6.51
C THR A 554 -30.34 25.98 -5.78
N MET A 555 -29.68 26.50 -4.74
CA MET A 555 -30.15 27.64 -3.97
C MET A 555 -29.75 28.96 -4.65
N VAL A 556 -30.63 29.96 -4.52
CA VAL A 556 -30.41 31.30 -5.04
C VAL A 556 -29.35 31.98 -4.17
N PHE A 557 -28.08 31.91 -4.58
CA PHE A 557 -27.05 32.78 -4.01
C PHE A 557 -27.42 34.24 -4.32
N ASP A 558 -27.71 35.02 -3.28
CA ASP A 558 -27.89 36.46 -3.41
C ASP A 558 -26.68 37.14 -4.05
N SER A 559 -26.89 38.33 -4.62
CA SER A 559 -25.84 39.13 -5.28
C SER A 559 -24.63 39.41 -4.37
N SER A 560 -24.81 39.48 -3.05
CA SER A 560 -23.71 39.67 -2.08
C SER A 560 -22.84 38.41 -1.95
N HIS A 561 -23.43 37.22 -1.95
CA HIS A 561 -22.69 35.95 -1.85
C HIS A 561 -21.85 35.68 -3.11
N LEU A 562 -22.39 36.01 -4.29
CA LEU A 562 -21.66 35.90 -5.56
C LEU A 562 -20.43 36.81 -5.61
N GLU A 563 -20.50 38.02 -5.04
CA GLU A 563 -19.34 38.91 -4.94
C GLU A 563 -18.30 38.41 -3.94
N ILE A 564 -18.69 37.76 -2.84
CA ILE A 564 -17.75 37.11 -1.91
C ILE A 564 -17.01 35.98 -2.62
N LEU A 565 -17.72 35.09 -3.34
CA LEU A 565 -17.10 34.02 -4.13
C LEU A 565 -16.15 34.56 -5.19
N MET A 566 -16.53 35.66 -5.85
CA MET A 566 -15.68 36.32 -6.83
C MET A 566 -14.42 36.91 -6.19
N TRP A 567 -14.54 37.52 -5.01
CA TRP A 567 -13.40 38.03 -4.24
C TRP A 567 -12.42 36.91 -3.87
N ILE A 568 -12.92 35.73 -3.47
CA ILE A 568 -12.10 34.54 -3.23
C ILE A 568 -11.36 34.15 -4.52
N GLY A 569 -12.07 34.02 -5.64
CA GLY A 569 -11.49 33.65 -6.94
C GLY A 569 -10.41 34.63 -7.43
N GLU A 570 -10.66 35.93 -7.37
CA GLU A 570 -9.69 36.97 -7.75
C GLU A 570 -8.45 36.98 -6.85
N SER A 571 -8.58 36.53 -5.61
CA SER A 571 -7.46 36.47 -4.66
C SER A 571 -6.49 35.30 -4.93
N LEU A 572 -6.87 34.30 -5.72
CA LEU A 572 -6.05 33.12 -6.04
C LEU A 572 -4.77 33.46 -6.84
N GLU A 573 -4.70 34.60 -7.53
CA GLU A 573 -3.45 35.02 -8.19
C GLU A 573 -2.43 35.56 -7.18
N LYS A 574 -2.89 36.07 -6.04
CA LYS A 574 -2.05 36.63 -4.97
C LYS A 574 -1.69 35.57 -3.93
N ARG A 575 -2.62 34.65 -3.65
CA ARG A 575 -2.49 33.54 -2.69
C ARG A 575 -1.85 32.35 -3.42
N HIS A 576 -0.58 32.05 -3.12
CA HIS A 576 0.12 30.92 -3.75
C HIS A 576 -0.30 29.61 -3.08
N LEU A 577 -1.53 29.16 -3.33
CA LEU A 577 -2.05 27.91 -2.78
C LEU A 577 -1.39 26.68 -3.44
N PRO A 578 -1.36 25.53 -2.76
CA PRO A 578 -1.20 24.23 -3.40
C PRO A 578 -2.24 24.03 -4.51
N MET A 579 -1.85 23.30 -5.55
CA MET A 579 -2.65 23.17 -6.78
C MET A 579 -4.00 22.46 -6.55
N GLU A 580 -4.02 21.46 -5.67
CA GLU A 580 -5.25 20.72 -5.31
C GLU A 580 -6.27 21.65 -4.63
N GLU A 581 -5.83 22.47 -3.68
CA GLU A 581 -6.69 23.42 -2.97
C GLU A 581 -7.23 24.51 -3.90
N GLU A 582 -6.40 24.97 -4.85
CA GLU A 582 -6.80 25.91 -5.87
C GLU A 582 -7.88 25.33 -6.80
N GLU A 583 -7.75 24.06 -7.19
CA GLU A 583 -8.75 23.32 -7.98
C GLU A 583 -10.08 23.16 -7.22
N GLU A 584 -10.03 22.83 -5.92
CA GLU A 584 -11.21 22.76 -5.05
C GLU A 584 -11.99 24.09 -4.99
N VAL A 585 -11.29 25.22 -4.81
CA VAL A 585 -11.91 26.55 -4.77
C VAL A 585 -12.51 26.92 -6.12
N VAL A 586 -11.80 26.69 -7.21
CA VAL A 586 -12.29 26.98 -8.57
C VAL A 586 -13.48 26.09 -8.90
N SER A 587 -13.45 24.81 -8.50
CA SER A 587 -14.56 23.87 -8.63
C SER A 587 -15.80 24.39 -7.90
N ALA A 588 -15.65 24.81 -6.64
CA ALA A 588 -16.74 25.37 -5.83
C ALA A 588 -17.43 26.57 -6.51
N ILE A 589 -16.64 27.55 -6.96
CA ILE A 589 -17.14 28.75 -7.62
C ILE A 589 -17.80 28.39 -8.96
N SER A 590 -17.21 27.45 -9.72
CA SER A 590 -17.72 27.02 -11.02
C SER A 590 -19.05 26.30 -10.92
N LEU A 591 -19.25 25.46 -9.90
CA LEU A 591 -20.51 24.76 -9.62
C LEU A 591 -21.65 25.75 -9.33
N VAL A 592 -21.39 26.78 -8.52
CA VAL A 592 -22.39 27.83 -8.23
C VAL A 592 -22.70 28.65 -9.48
N PHE A 593 -21.70 29.03 -10.27
CA PHE A 593 -21.94 29.81 -11.48
C PHE A 593 -22.60 28.98 -12.58
N SER A 594 -22.36 27.67 -12.64
CA SER A 594 -22.95 26.80 -13.65
C SER A 594 -24.45 26.57 -13.43
N SER A 595 -24.92 26.61 -12.17
CA SER A 595 -26.33 26.46 -11.78
C SER A 595 -27.19 27.73 -11.93
N LEU A 596 -26.58 28.90 -12.19
CA LEU A 596 -27.31 30.16 -12.35
C LEU A 596 -28.26 30.14 -13.56
N PRO A 597 -29.54 30.55 -13.41
CA PRO A 597 -30.51 30.55 -14.52
C PRO A 597 -30.25 31.67 -15.54
N ASN A 598 -29.63 32.78 -15.15
CA ASN A 598 -29.35 33.90 -16.04
C ASN A 598 -28.04 33.69 -16.83
N LYS A 599 -28.18 33.41 -18.12
CA LYS A 599 -27.07 33.12 -19.05
C LYS A 599 -26.08 34.28 -19.21
N GLU A 600 -26.55 35.53 -19.24
CA GLU A 600 -25.68 36.71 -19.40
C GLU A 600 -24.83 36.94 -18.16
N LEU A 601 -25.44 36.83 -16.97
CA LEU A 601 -24.73 36.94 -15.70
C LEU A 601 -23.73 35.79 -15.53
N LYS A 602 -24.12 34.55 -15.85
CA LYS A 602 -23.23 33.38 -15.85
C LYS A 602 -21.98 33.63 -16.70
N ASN A 603 -22.16 34.03 -17.96
CA ASN A 603 -21.04 34.30 -18.87
C ASN A 603 -20.15 35.45 -18.37
N LYS A 604 -20.75 36.51 -17.82
CA LYS A 604 -20.00 37.66 -17.26
C LYS A 604 -19.16 37.25 -16.06
N LEU A 605 -19.71 36.47 -15.14
CA LEU A 605 -19.00 36.01 -13.93
C LEU A 605 -17.90 35.01 -14.27
N LEU A 606 -18.15 34.04 -15.15
CA LEU A 606 -17.13 33.09 -15.60
C LEU A 606 -15.96 33.78 -16.32
N ASN A 607 -16.26 34.74 -17.20
CA ASN A 607 -15.22 35.55 -17.85
C ASN A 607 -14.42 36.39 -16.85
N ARG A 608 -15.07 36.93 -15.81
CA ARG A 608 -14.41 37.68 -14.74
C ARG A 608 -13.46 36.77 -13.95
N LEU A 609 -13.91 35.58 -13.56
CA LEU A 609 -13.10 34.59 -12.84
C LEU A 609 -11.85 34.16 -13.64
N LEU A 610 -12.01 33.94 -14.95
CA LEU A 610 -10.92 33.51 -15.84
C LEU A 610 -10.05 34.65 -16.37
N SER A 611 -10.41 35.92 -16.10
CA SER A 611 -9.72 37.09 -16.66
C SER A 611 -8.22 37.12 -16.32
N SER A 612 -7.86 36.86 -15.06
CA SER A 612 -6.47 36.75 -14.61
C SER A 612 -5.73 35.62 -15.31
N SER A 613 -6.40 34.48 -15.53
CA SER A 613 -5.83 33.33 -16.23
C SER A 613 -5.51 33.68 -17.69
N TYR A 614 -6.45 34.32 -18.40
CA TYR A 614 -6.21 34.77 -19.77
C TYR A 614 -5.08 35.79 -19.86
N VAL A 615 -4.95 36.70 -18.88
CA VAL A 615 -3.85 37.67 -18.83
C VAL A 615 -2.51 36.99 -18.56
N ALA A 616 -2.45 36.04 -17.61
CA ALA A 616 -1.23 35.29 -17.30
C ALA A 616 -0.73 34.50 -18.51
N ILE A 617 -1.66 33.84 -19.21
CA ILE A 617 -1.38 33.08 -20.43
C ILE A 617 -1.01 34.04 -21.59
N GLY A 618 -1.70 35.17 -21.72
CA GLY A 618 -1.43 36.19 -22.73
C GLY A 618 -0.02 36.81 -22.62
N LYS A 619 0.52 36.98 -21.40
CA LYS A 619 1.90 37.43 -21.20
C LYS A 619 2.93 36.52 -21.89
N LEU A 620 2.69 35.21 -21.95
CA LEU A 620 3.57 34.28 -22.68
C LEU A 620 3.43 34.40 -24.20
N VAL A 621 2.25 34.79 -24.68
CA VAL A 621 1.95 34.90 -26.12
C VAL A 621 2.46 36.21 -26.71
N ASP A 622 2.35 37.31 -25.96
CA ASP A 622 2.71 38.65 -26.42
C ASP A 622 4.19 38.99 -26.20
N GLU A 623 4.92 38.24 -25.35
CA GLU A 623 6.38 38.38 -25.18
C GLU A 623 7.17 37.78 -26.35
N ASP A 624 7.02 38.38 -27.53
CA ASP A 624 7.88 38.11 -28.68
C ASP A 624 9.36 38.46 -28.34
N ARG A 625 10.19 37.43 -28.18
CA ARG A 625 11.66 37.39 -28.31
C ARG A 625 12.54 38.23 -27.36
N SER A 626 12.00 39.05 -26.45
CA SER A 626 12.81 40.04 -25.71
C SER A 626 13.43 39.55 -24.38
N TYR A 627 12.91 38.49 -23.76
CA TYR A 627 13.57 37.81 -22.64
C TYR A 627 14.13 36.46 -23.10
N SER A 628 15.38 36.46 -23.55
CA SER A 628 16.10 35.19 -23.62
C SER A 628 16.06 34.52 -22.23
N PRO A 629 15.86 33.20 -22.13
CA PRO A 629 15.88 32.46 -20.85
C PRO A 629 17.19 32.63 -20.05
N ARG A 630 18.18 33.30 -20.65
CA ARG A 630 19.51 33.58 -20.10
C ARG A 630 19.59 34.82 -19.20
N HIS A 631 18.61 35.72 -19.18
CA HIS A 631 18.74 36.99 -18.43
C HIS A 631 18.03 37.02 -17.07
N ASN A 632 16.97 36.25 -16.85
CA ASN A 632 16.37 36.05 -15.52
C ASN A 632 15.50 34.77 -15.43
N PRO A 633 16.10 33.58 -15.18
CA PRO A 633 15.38 32.31 -15.20
C PRO A 633 14.25 32.22 -14.15
N ALA A 634 14.41 32.88 -13.00
CA ALA A 634 13.39 32.87 -11.94
C ALA A 634 12.12 33.64 -12.34
N ALA A 635 12.26 34.78 -13.02
CA ALA A 635 11.11 35.55 -13.51
C ALA A 635 10.35 34.77 -14.59
N HIS A 636 11.07 34.14 -15.53
CA HIS A 636 10.47 33.32 -16.58
C HIS A 636 9.72 32.10 -16.00
N MET A 637 10.31 31.41 -15.01
CA MET A 637 9.67 30.27 -14.36
C MET A 637 8.38 30.67 -13.62
N ARG A 638 8.33 31.85 -12.99
CA ARG A 638 7.09 32.38 -12.37
C ARG A 638 6.00 32.67 -13.39
N ILE A 639 6.36 33.18 -14.58
CA ILE A 639 5.40 33.41 -15.66
C ILE A 639 4.84 32.05 -16.17
N LEU A 640 5.72 31.06 -16.37
CA LEU A 640 5.30 29.70 -16.76
C LEU A 640 4.38 29.06 -15.72
N ASP A 641 4.70 29.15 -14.44
CA ASP A 641 3.85 28.65 -13.35
C ASP A 641 2.48 29.33 -13.33
N SER A 642 2.46 30.67 -13.45
CA SER A 642 1.20 31.43 -13.49
C SER A 642 0.32 31.07 -14.69
N ALA A 643 0.92 30.79 -15.85
CA ALA A 643 0.18 30.38 -17.04
C ALA A 643 -0.32 28.93 -16.94
N ALA A 644 0.49 28.02 -16.39
CA ALA A 644 0.09 26.64 -16.14
C ALA A 644 -1.08 26.57 -15.15
N ARG A 645 -1.01 27.29 -14.02
CA ARG A 645 -2.14 27.48 -13.09
C ARG A 645 -3.36 28.06 -13.80
N GLY A 646 -3.15 29.06 -14.67
CA GLY A 646 -4.20 29.62 -15.52
C GLY A 646 -4.92 28.56 -16.37
N PHE A 647 -4.18 27.65 -17.01
CA PHE A 647 -4.76 26.54 -17.75
C PHE A 647 -5.53 25.56 -16.84
N TYR A 648 -4.99 25.20 -15.67
CA TYR A 648 -5.71 24.35 -14.71
C TYR A 648 -7.04 24.97 -14.26
N ARG A 649 -7.07 26.28 -13.96
CA ARG A 649 -8.31 27.02 -13.65
C ARG A 649 -9.32 26.92 -14.78
N ILE A 650 -8.88 27.17 -16.02
CA ILE A 650 -9.74 27.11 -17.21
C ILE A 650 -10.31 25.71 -17.40
N GLY A 651 -9.47 24.68 -17.31
CA GLY A 651 -9.89 23.28 -17.43
C GLY A 651 -10.94 22.89 -16.38
N THR A 652 -10.71 23.28 -15.13
CA THR A 652 -11.63 23.03 -14.00
C THR A 652 -12.99 23.72 -14.23
N VAL A 653 -13.00 24.95 -14.74
CA VAL A 653 -14.25 25.63 -15.11
C VAL A 653 -15.00 24.84 -16.17
N PHE A 654 -14.31 24.34 -17.22
CA PHE A 654 -14.93 23.54 -18.26
C PHE A 654 -15.55 22.24 -17.73
N SER A 655 -14.88 21.52 -16.83
CA SER A 655 -15.40 20.24 -16.29
C SER A 655 -16.72 20.37 -15.53
N HIS A 656 -17.04 21.56 -15.00
CA HIS A 656 -18.31 21.82 -14.27
C HIS A 656 -19.42 22.45 -15.13
N LEU A 657 -19.16 22.68 -16.42
CA LEU A 657 -20.17 23.18 -17.37
C LEU A 657 -20.97 22.06 -18.06
N THR A 658 -20.66 20.80 -17.77
CA THR A 658 -21.27 19.61 -18.35
C THR A 658 -22.75 19.51 -17.97
N SER A 659 -23.67 19.79 -18.90
CA SER A 659 -25.10 19.60 -18.71
C SER A 659 -25.53 18.23 -19.27
N PRO A 660 -26.02 17.30 -18.44
CA PRO A 660 -26.66 16.09 -18.93
C PRO A 660 -28.10 16.41 -19.29
N LEU A 661 -28.37 16.86 -20.53
CA LEU A 661 -29.73 16.86 -21.04
C LEU A 661 -29.85 16.08 -22.37
N PRO A 662 -30.63 14.99 -22.38
CA PRO A 662 -30.99 14.28 -23.59
C PRO A 662 -32.19 15.00 -24.21
N ASN A 663 -31.97 16.08 -24.96
CA ASN A 663 -32.88 16.52 -26.03
C ASN A 663 -32.24 17.66 -26.83
N GLY A 664 -32.11 17.44 -28.14
CA GLY A 664 -31.44 18.32 -29.10
C GLY A 664 -32.14 19.65 -29.36
N ALA A 665 -32.18 20.54 -28.37
CA ALA A 665 -32.43 21.97 -28.58
C ALA A 665 -31.16 22.75 -28.18
N SER A 666 -30.80 23.73 -29.01
CA SER A 666 -29.55 24.51 -29.02
C SER A 666 -29.17 25.24 -27.70
N GLU A 667 -28.76 24.51 -26.66
CA GLU A 667 -28.58 25.07 -25.30
C GLU A 667 -27.14 25.35 -24.84
N ASN A 668 -26.09 24.98 -25.59
CA ASN A 668 -24.68 25.14 -25.17
C ASN A 668 -24.00 26.46 -25.61
N ASN A 669 -24.61 27.62 -25.36
CA ASN A 669 -24.02 28.92 -25.76
C ASN A 669 -22.84 29.36 -24.85
N THR A 670 -22.81 28.96 -23.58
CA THR A 670 -21.75 29.36 -22.63
C THR A 670 -20.41 28.73 -22.97
N ILE A 671 -20.38 27.42 -23.25
CA ILE A 671 -19.16 26.71 -23.67
C ILE A 671 -18.60 27.34 -24.95
N LEU A 672 -19.47 27.64 -25.92
CA LEU A 672 -19.09 28.33 -27.15
C LEU A 672 -18.48 29.71 -26.90
N THR A 673 -19.06 30.51 -26.01
CA THR A 673 -18.51 31.84 -25.68
C THR A 673 -17.12 31.74 -25.04
N LEU A 674 -16.91 30.82 -24.10
CA LEU A 674 -15.61 30.62 -23.45
C LEU A 674 -14.59 30.03 -24.42
N LEU A 675 -15.01 29.07 -25.25
CA LEU A 675 -14.18 28.47 -26.28
C LEU A 675 -13.70 29.51 -27.32
N SER A 676 -14.56 30.48 -27.68
CA SER A 676 -14.21 31.55 -28.62
C SER A 676 -13.03 32.42 -28.16
N VAL A 677 -12.85 32.56 -26.84
CA VAL A 677 -11.74 33.29 -26.22
C VAL A 677 -10.54 32.36 -25.96
N PHE A 678 -10.81 31.15 -25.48
CA PHE A 678 -9.80 30.18 -25.08
C PHE A 678 -9.01 29.60 -26.25
N TRP A 679 -9.68 29.14 -27.31
CA TRP A 679 -9.04 28.42 -28.42
C TRP A 679 -7.94 29.25 -29.11
N PRO A 680 -8.14 30.52 -29.50
CA PRO A 680 -7.10 31.30 -30.16
C PRO A 680 -5.83 31.47 -29.31
N ILE A 681 -5.97 31.53 -27.99
CA ILE A 681 -4.85 31.66 -27.05
C ILE A 681 -4.11 30.31 -26.95
N LEU A 682 -4.86 29.22 -26.78
CA LEU A 682 -4.32 27.88 -26.71
C LEU A 682 -3.58 27.49 -28.00
N GLU A 683 -4.16 27.77 -29.17
CA GLU A 683 -3.57 27.45 -30.48
C GLU A 683 -2.22 28.15 -30.68
N LYS A 684 -2.11 29.44 -30.27
CA LYS A 684 -0.84 30.18 -30.33
C LYS A 684 0.22 29.57 -29.41
N ILE A 685 -0.17 29.15 -28.21
CA ILE A 685 0.75 28.54 -27.24
C ILE A 685 1.19 27.16 -27.67
N LEU A 686 0.26 26.33 -28.18
CA LEU A 686 0.60 25.02 -28.73
C LEU A 686 1.59 25.12 -29.89
N ARG A 687 1.59 26.22 -30.66
CA ARG A 687 2.58 26.45 -31.72
C ARG A 687 3.87 27.12 -31.26
N SER A 688 3.99 27.45 -29.97
CA SER A 688 5.14 28.15 -29.41
C SER A 688 6.21 27.16 -28.88
N PRO A 689 7.48 27.59 -28.76
CA PRO A 689 8.52 26.75 -28.17
C PRO A 689 8.35 26.53 -26.66
N HIS A 690 7.43 27.25 -26.00
CA HIS A 690 7.17 27.08 -24.56
C HIS A 690 6.60 25.70 -24.20
N MET A 691 6.12 24.94 -25.20
CA MET A 691 5.65 23.56 -25.04
C MET A 691 6.76 22.54 -24.77
N GLU A 692 8.03 22.95 -24.78
CA GLU A 692 9.14 22.13 -24.26
C GLU A 692 8.99 21.88 -22.74
N ASN A 693 8.37 22.81 -22.02
CA ASN A 693 8.13 22.65 -20.60
C ASN A 693 6.97 21.67 -20.36
N THR A 694 7.29 20.46 -19.87
CA THR A 694 6.33 19.38 -19.62
C THR A 694 5.18 19.79 -18.68
N TYR A 695 5.45 20.64 -17.69
CA TYR A 695 4.42 21.11 -16.76
C TYR A 695 3.39 22.02 -17.46
N LEU A 696 3.84 22.99 -18.26
CA LEU A 696 2.95 23.85 -19.05
C LEU A 696 2.19 23.04 -20.11
N ALA A 697 2.89 22.13 -20.82
CA ALA A 697 2.28 21.27 -21.83
C ALA A 697 1.18 20.38 -21.23
N SER A 698 1.43 19.79 -20.06
CA SER A 698 0.44 18.97 -19.34
C SER A 698 -0.77 19.80 -18.90
N ALA A 699 -0.57 21.01 -18.38
CA ALA A 699 -1.65 21.91 -17.99
C ALA A 699 -2.53 22.31 -19.19
N ALA A 700 -1.91 22.70 -20.31
CA ALA A 700 -2.62 23.07 -21.54
C ALA A 700 -3.38 21.87 -22.14
N CYS A 701 -2.76 20.69 -22.14
CA CYS A 701 -3.37 19.43 -22.58
C CYS A 701 -4.58 19.06 -21.72
N ARG A 702 -4.46 19.10 -20.39
CA ARG A 702 -5.58 18.83 -19.48
C ARG A 702 -6.74 19.80 -19.69
N ALA A 703 -6.46 21.09 -19.81
CA ALA A 703 -7.48 22.10 -20.06
C ALA A 703 -8.25 21.84 -21.36
N LEU A 704 -7.53 21.44 -22.42
CA LEU A 704 -8.14 21.03 -23.68
C LEU A 704 -8.99 19.76 -23.54
N SER A 705 -8.47 18.74 -22.86
CA SER A 705 -9.20 17.49 -22.58
C SER A 705 -10.52 17.74 -21.86
N GLN A 706 -10.50 18.51 -20.77
CA GLN A 706 -11.71 18.86 -20.01
C GLN A 706 -12.69 19.70 -20.85
N ALA A 707 -12.18 20.61 -21.68
CA ALA A 707 -13.02 21.38 -22.60
C ALA A 707 -13.73 20.49 -23.63
N ILE A 708 -13.04 19.50 -24.21
CA ILE A 708 -13.62 18.56 -25.17
C ILE A 708 -14.70 17.70 -24.52
N GLN A 709 -14.41 17.07 -23.39
CA GLN A 709 -15.35 16.21 -22.65
C GLN A 709 -16.60 16.97 -22.19
N SER A 710 -16.45 18.23 -21.75
CA SER A 710 -17.58 19.06 -21.29
C SER A 710 -18.57 19.44 -22.39
N SER A 711 -18.15 19.40 -23.66
CA SER A 711 -18.91 19.98 -24.77
C SER A 711 -20.08 19.14 -25.29
N GLY A 712 -20.28 17.92 -24.79
CA GLY A 712 -21.41 17.04 -25.10
C GLY A 712 -21.49 16.66 -26.59
N ALA A 713 -21.08 15.43 -26.93
CA ALA A 713 -20.98 14.93 -28.32
C ALA A 713 -20.07 15.75 -29.26
N GLY A 714 -19.25 16.66 -28.70
CA GLY A 714 -18.12 17.28 -29.38
C GLY A 714 -18.44 18.18 -30.58
N GLN A 715 -19.70 18.48 -30.86
CA GLN A 715 -20.13 19.19 -32.07
C GLN A 715 -19.44 20.55 -32.24
N HIS A 716 -19.10 21.22 -31.14
CA HIS A 716 -18.44 22.52 -31.15
C HIS A 716 -16.94 22.47 -31.52
N PHE A 717 -16.30 21.30 -31.40
CA PHE A 717 -14.89 21.10 -31.70
C PHE A 717 -14.64 20.49 -33.08
N LEU A 718 -15.68 20.06 -33.81
CA LEU A 718 -15.54 19.42 -35.12
C LEU A 718 -14.76 20.27 -36.14
N THR A 719 -14.98 21.59 -36.15
CA THR A 719 -14.25 22.51 -37.04
C THR A 719 -12.81 22.76 -36.61
N LEU A 720 -12.49 22.53 -35.33
CA LEU A 720 -11.17 22.73 -34.73
C LEU A 720 -10.34 21.44 -34.69
N LEU A 721 -10.97 20.28 -34.90
CA LEU A 721 -10.36 18.96 -34.82
C LEU A 721 -9.09 18.81 -35.67
N PRO A 722 -9.05 19.28 -36.94
CA PRO A 722 -7.82 19.25 -37.74
C PRO A 722 -6.67 20.02 -37.09
N SER A 723 -6.93 21.25 -36.61
CA SER A 723 -5.91 22.05 -35.95
C SER A 723 -5.45 21.45 -34.62
N ILE A 724 -6.34 20.82 -33.86
CA ILE A 724 -6.02 20.17 -32.58
C ILE A 724 -5.05 19.02 -32.82
N LEU A 725 -5.42 18.04 -33.65
CA LEU A 725 -4.61 16.86 -33.89
C LEU A 725 -3.28 17.20 -34.58
N ASP A 726 -3.27 18.20 -35.45
CA ASP A 726 -2.03 18.68 -36.07
C ASP A 726 -1.07 19.31 -35.05
N CYS A 727 -1.57 20.12 -34.12
CA CYS A 727 -0.76 20.67 -33.04
C CYS A 727 -0.22 19.58 -32.09
N LEU A 728 -1.08 18.65 -31.64
CA LEU A 728 -0.69 17.57 -30.73
C LEU A 728 0.39 16.67 -31.36
N SER A 729 0.18 16.25 -32.62
CA SER A 729 1.13 15.39 -33.32
C SER A 729 2.45 16.09 -33.64
N SER A 730 2.42 17.35 -34.08
CA SER A 730 3.63 18.13 -34.38
C SER A 730 4.44 18.44 -33.12
N ASN A 731 3.77 18.74 -32.01
CA ASN A 731 4.43 18.98 -30.73
C ASN A 731 5.07 17.72 -30.17
N PHE A 732 4.42 16.57 -30.26
CA PHE A 732 5.04 15.32 -29.80
C PHE A 732 6.29 14.95 -30.61
N VAL A 733 6.28 15.17 -31.93
CA VAL A 733 7.47 14.95 -32.78
C VAL A 733 8.64 15.86 -32.36
N SER A 734 8.33 17.10 -31.95
CA SER A 734 9.31 18.11 -31.53
C SER A 734 9.78 17.91 -30.08
N PHE A 735 8.88 17.50 -29.18
CA PHE A 735 9.07 17.38 -27.73
C PHE A 735 8.70 15.97 -27.26
N GLN A 736 9.61 15.04 -27.53
CA GLN A 736 9.34 13.60 -27.49
C GLN A 736 9.17 13.00 -26.08
N SER A 737 9.57 13.75 -25.05
CA SER A 737 9.42 13.38 -23.64
C SER A 737 8.05 13.74 -23.05
N CYS A 738 7.21 14.49 -23.78
CA CYS A 738 5.93 14.98 -23.25
C CYS A 738 4.77 14.06 -23.67
N GLU A 739 4.43 13.08 -22.84
CA GLU A 739 3.39 12.10 -23.15
C GLU A 739 1.95 12.65 -23.04
N CYS A 740 1.78 13.84 -22.47
CA CYS A 740 0.49 14.54 -22.37
C CYS A 740 -0.19 14.78 -23.73
N PHE A 741 0.60 14.95 -24.81
CA PHE A 741 0.05 15.12 -26.16
C PHE A 741 -0.63 13.84 -26.67
N ILE A 742 -0.04 12.68 -26.40
CA ILE A 742 -0.61 11.37 -26.74
C ILE A 742 -1.88 11.12 -25.89
N LYS A 743 -1.81 11.37 -24.58
CA LYS A 743 -2.96 11.21 -23.67
C LYS A 743 -4.15 12.06 -24.12
N THR A 744 -3.90 13.31 -24.54
CA THR A 744 -4.95 14.22 -25.06
C THR A 744 -5.51 13.74 -26.39
N ALA A 745 -4.65 13.28 -27.31
CA ALA A 745 -5.10 12.73 -28.58
C ALA A 745 -5.93 11.44 -28.40
N SER A 746 -5.63 10.63 -27.38
CA SER A 746 -6.44 9.44 -27.04
C SER A 746 -7.88 9.83 -26.74
N LEU A 747 -8.08 10.86 -25.92
CA LEU A 747 -9.41 11.38 -25.57
C LEU A 747 -10.14 11.96 -26.80
N VAL A 748 -9.42 12.64 -27.69
CA VAL A 748 -10.00 13.11 -28.96
C VAL A 748 -10.51 11.93 -29.79
N ILE A 749 -9.77 10.82 -29.85
CA ILE A 749 -10.18 9.65 -30.64
C ILE A 749 -11.32 8.89 -29.96
N GLU A 750 -11.35 8.85 -28.63
CA GLU A 750 -12.48 8.29 -27.88
C GLU A 750 -13.80 9.00 -28.20
N GLU A 751 -13.80 10.33 -28.23
CA GLU A 751 -14.99 11.14 -28.49
C GLU A 751 -15.38 11.21 -29.98
N PHE A 752 -14.40 11.27 -30.90
CA PHE A 752 -14.64 11.54 -32.32
C PHE A 752 -14.33 10.38 -33.27
N GLY A 753 -13.75 9.28 -32.81
CA GLY A 753 -13.22 8.20 -33.66
C GLY A 753 -14.27 7.50 -34.53
N GLN A 754 -15.54 7.52 -34.13
CA GLN A 754 -16.64 6.93 -34.90
C GLN A 754 -17.08 7.78 -36.11
N ARG A 755 -16.50 8.98 -36.30
CA ARG A 755 -16.83 9.88 -37.43
C ARG A 755 -15.94 9.56 -38.63
N GLU A 756 -16.51 8.87 -39.62
CA GLU A 756 -15.80 8.46 -40.85
C GLU A 756 -15.16 9.62 -41.62
N GLU A 757 -15.78 10.81 -41.60
CA GLU A 757 -15.32 12.01 -42.32
C GLU A 757 -13.88 12.43 -41.95
N TYR A 758 -13.45 12.15 -40.72
CA TYR A 758 -12.12 12.49 -40.20
C TYR A 758 -11.15 11.30 -40.20
N GLY A 759 -11.52 10.17 -40.80
CA GLY A 759 -10.70 8.96 -40.88
C GLY A 759 -9.25 9.22 -41.33
N PRO A 760 -9.00 9.92 -42.45
CA PRO A 760 -7.63 10.20 -42.91
C PRO A 760 -6.80 11.01 -41.90
N LEU A 761 -7.43 11.90 -41.14
CA LEU A 761 -6.79 12.70 -40.11
C LEU A 761 -6.34 11.82 -38.95
N PHE A 762 -7.19 10.90 -38.48
CA PHE A 762 -6.84 9.94 -37.42
C PHE A 762 -5.69 9.02 -37.84
N VAL A 763 -5.71 8.51 -39.07
CA VAL A 763 -4.61 7.69 -39.63
C VAL A 763 -3.30 8.48 -39.62
N SER A 764 -3.31 9.71 -40.17
CA SER A 764 -2.10 10.54 -40.22
C SER A 764 -1.55 10.90 -38.83
N THR A 765 -2.44 11.06 -37.83
CA THR A 765 -2.06 11.35 -36.45
C THR A 765 -1.39 10.13 -35.82
N PHE A 766 -1.98 8.94 -36.00
CA PHE A 766 -1.41 7.71 -35.49
C PHE A 766 -0.05 7.41 -36.15
N GLU A 767 0.08 7.61 -37.45
CA GLU A 767 1.37 7.48 -38.15
C GLU A 767 2.46 8.39 -37.56
N ARG A 768 2.13 9.67 -37.29
CA ARG A 768 3.10 10.61 -36.70
C ARG A 768 3.54 10.19 -35.30
N PHE A 769 2.63 9.69 -34.46
CA PHE A 769 3.01 9.18 -33.14
C PHE A 769 3.84 7.89 -33.23
N SER A 770 3.41 6.93 -34.04
CA SER A 770 4.11 5.64 -34.21
C SER A 770 5.52 5.79 -34.79
N HIS A 771 5.73 6.77 -35.67
CA HIS A 771 7.01 7.05 -36.31
C HIS A 771 7.87 8.09 -35.58
N ALA A 772 7.42 8.64 -34.45
CA ALA A 772 8.23 9.51 -33.62
C ALA A 772 9.46 8.75 -33.07
N SER A 773 10.62 9.41 -32.94
CA SER A 773 11.85 8.69 -32.56
C SER A 773 11.83 8.11 -31.15
N SER A 774 11.07 8.69 -30.20
CA SER A 774 10.89 8.11 -28.86
C SER A 774 10.06 6.83 -28.84
N VAL A 775 9.04 6.72 -29.68
CA VAL A 775 8.26 5.47 -29.82
C VAL A 775 9.08 4.43 -30.60
N MET A 776 9.78 4.86 -31.65
CA MET A 776 10.64 3.99 -32.44
C MET A 776 11.86 3.47 -31.66
N SER A 777 12.36 4.21 -30.66
CA SER A 777 13.47 3.78 -29.81
C SER A 777 13.09 2.71 -28.78
N LEU A 778 11.80 2.43 -28.56
CA LEU A 778 11.30 1.33 -27.71
C LEU A 778 11.62 -0.04 -28.35
N SER A 779 12.89 -0.41 -28.44
CA SER A 779 13.36 -1.64 -29.10
C SER A 779 13.83 -2.72 -28.12
N SER A 780 13.95 -2.40 -26.83
CA SER A 780 14.38 -3.33 -25.78
C SER A 780 13.67 -3.06 -24.45
N SER A 781 13.64 -4.06 -23.57
CA SER A 781 13.11 -3.94 -22.21
C SER A 781 13.73 -2.78 -21.44
N TYR A 782 15.06 -2.63 -21.54
CA TYR A 782 15.80 -1.55 -20.87
C TYR A 782 15.29 -0.16 -21.22
N ILE A 783 15.02 0.12 -22.50
CA ILE A 783 14.53 1.45 -22.92
C ILE A 783 13.09 1.66 -22.45
N CYS A 784 12.28 0.60 -22.44
CA CYS A 784 10.92 0.66 -21.90
C CYS A 784 10.90 0.98 -20.39
N ASP A 785 11.89 0.47 -19.65
CA ASP A 785 12.04 0.73 -18.22
C ASP A 785 12.56 2.14 -17.90
N GLN A 786 13.23 2.80 -18.84
CA GLN A 786 13.65 4.21 -18.69
C GLN A 786 12.50 5.20 -18.92
N GLU A 787 11.52 4.84 -19.76
CA GLU A 787 10.40 5.73 -20.15
C GLU A 787 9.03 5.03 -19.98
N PRO A 788 8.66 4.58 -18.76
CA PRO A 788 7.45 3.79 -18.53
C PRO A 788 6.15 4.57 -18.82
N ASP A 789 6.14 5.88 -18.55
CA ASP A 789 4.97 6.75 -18.75
C ASP A 789 4.64 6.94 -20.23
N LEU A 790 5.66 7.02 -21.08
CA LEU A 790 5.50 7.08 -22.53
C LEU A 790 4.92 5.76 -23.06
N VAL A 791 5.43 4.62 -22.58
CA VAL A 791 4.90 3.30 -22.95
C VAL A 791 3.42 3.22 -22.58
N GLU A 792 3.06 3.57 -21.36
CA GLU A 792 1.67 3.54 -20.91
C GLU A 792 0.77 4.45 -21.76
N ALA A 793 1.19 5.70 -22.00
CA ALA A 793 0.44 6.66 -22.80
C ALA A 793 0.20 6.16 -24.23
N TYR A 794 1.24 5.64 -24.89
CA TYR A 794 1.15 5.15 -26.27
C TYR A 794 0.31 3.87 -26.39
N MET A 795 0.45 2.92 -25.45
CA MET A 795 -0.35 1.69 -25.47
C MET A 795 -1.83 1.97 -25.17
N ASN A 796 -2.12 2.92 -24.27
CA ASN A 796 -3.50 3.36 -24.00
C ASN A 796 -4.10 4.09 -25.21
N PHE A 797 -3.32 4.94 -25.88
CA PHE A 797 -3.74 5.58 -27.14
C PHE A 797 -4.06 4.54 -28.21
N ALA A 798 -3.17 3.56 -28.44
CA ALA A 798 -3.39 2.53 -29.44
C ALA A 798 -4.62 1.65 -29.10
N SER A 799 -4.86 1.36 -27.82
CA SER A 799 -6.07 0.65 -27.38
C SER A 799 -7.34 1.44 -27.69
N THR A 800 -7.33 2.73 -27.34
CA THR A 800 -8.46 3.65 -27.60
C THR A 800 -8.70 3.82 -29.10
N TYR A 801 -7.64 3.87 -29.91
CA TYR A 801 -7.73 3.91 -31.36
C TYR A 801 -8.44 2.68 -31.93
N VAL A 802 -8.05 1.49 -31.47
CA VAL A 802 -8.61 0.22 -31.97
C VAL A 802 -10.07 0.03 -31.54
N LEU A 803 -10.47 0.51 -30.36
CA LEU A 803 -11.85 0.44 -29.89
C LEU A 803 -12.75 1.56 -30.45
N GLY A 804 -12.19 2.76 -30.60
CA GLY A 804 -12.93 3.99 -30.86
C GLY A 804 -13.11 4.35 -32.33
N THR A 805 -12.40 3.70 -33.27
CA THR A 805 -12.44 4.07 -34.70
C THR A 805 -13.24 3.09 -35.57
N HIS A 806 -13.79 3.61 -36.68
CA HIS A 806 -14.54 2.79 -37.65
C HIS A 806 -13.64 1.76 -38.35
N LYS A 807 -14.19 0.61 -38.74
CA LYS A 807 -13.43 -0.51 -39.33
C LYS A 807 -12.65 -0.12 -40.60
N ASP A 808 -13.16 0.81 -41.39
CA ASP A 808 -12.48 1.29 -42.62
C ASP A 808 -11.25 2.15 -42.30
N VAL A 809 -11.29 2.90 -41.19
CA VAL A 809 -10.15 3.68 -40.69
C VAL A 809 -9.07 2.73 -40.15
N LEU A 810 -9.48 1.67 -39.44
CA LEU A 810 -8.56 0.62 -39.00
C LEU A 810 -7.91 -0.12 -40.18
N ALA A 811 -8.66 -0.39 -41.24
CA ALA A 811 -8.14 -1.05 -42.44
C ALA A 811 -7.03 -0.24 -43.12
N SER A 812 -7.18 1.09 -43.15
CA SER A 812 -6.17 2.02 -43.70
C SER A 812 -4.98 2.30 -42.77
N SER A 813 -5.06 1.88 -41.50
CA SER A 813 -4.01 2.09 -40.48
C SER A 813 -2.99 0.96 -40.38
N GLY A 814 -2.74 0.19 -41.45
CA GLY A 814 -1.94 -1.03 -41.39
C GLY A 814 -0.50 -0.84 -40.90
N SER A 815 0.22 0.14 -41.45
CA SER A 815 1.60 0.46 -41.05
C SER A 815 1.73 0.83 -39.56
N PRO A 816 0.98 1.81 -39.01
CA PRO A 816 1.10 2.16 -37.59
C PRO A 816 0.57 1.07 -36.65
N LEU A 817 -0.42 0.26 -37.07
CA LEU A 817 -0.85 -0.91 -36.30
C LEU A 817 0.24 -1.98 -36.21
N GLU A 818 1.00 -2.22 -37.29
CA GLU A 818 2.11 -3.15 -37.26
C GLU A 818 3.21 -2.70 -36.30
N VAL A 819 3.61 -1.43 -36.38
CA VAL A 819 4.62 -0.85 -35.48
C VAL A 819 4.14 -0.93 -34.02
N SER A 820 2.93 -0.46 -33.71
CA SER A 820 2.39 -0.50 -32.35
C SER A 820 2.33 -1.93 -31.79
N PHE A 821 1.93 -2.92 -32.59
CA PHE A 821 1.88 -4.32 -32.19
C PHE A 821 3.27 -4.87 -31.84
N GLN A 822 4.28 -4.58 -32.68
CA GLN A 822 5.68 -4.97 -32.42
C GLN A 822 6.23 -4.30 -31.16
N LYS A 823 5.97 -2.99 -30.98
CA LYS A 823 6.39 -2.24 -29.78
C LYS A 823 5.72 -2.79 -28.51
N ALA A 824 4.44 -3.12 -28.57
CA ALA A 824 3.71 -3.70 -27.45
C ALA A 824 4.25 -5.07 -27.05
N ALA A 825 4.60 -5.91 -28.04
CA ALA A 825 5.24 -7.20 -27.78
C ALA A 825 6.54 -7.01 -26.98
N ILE A 826 7.40 -6.06 -27.38
CA ILE A 826 8.65 -5.76 -26.66
C ILE A 826 8.36 -5.26 -25.24
N CYS A 827 7.43 -4.32 -25.08
CA CYS A 827 7.09 -3.70 -23.79
C CYS A 827 6.53 -4.70 -22.76
N CYS A 828 6.01 -5.86 -23.18
CA CYS A 828 5.59 -6.93 -22.26
C CYS A 828 6.74 -7.45 -21.37
N THR A 829 7.99 -7.29 -21.83
CA THR A 829 9.21 -7.72 -21.13
C THR A 829 9.79 -6.67 -20.17
N ALA A 830 9.21 -5.47 -20.11
CA ALA A 830 9.62 -4.42 -19.17
C ALA A 830 9.52 -4.92 -17.71
N MET A 831 10.43 -4.48 -16.85
CA MET A 831 10.36 -4.74 -15.41
C MET A 831 9.28 -3.88 -14.75
N HIS A 832 9.03 -2.67 -15.27
CA HIS A 832 7.97 -1.79 -14.76
C HIS A 832 6.58 -2.41 -14.95
N ARG A 833 5.88 -2.65 -13.83
CA ARG A 833 4.60 -3.38 -13.82
C ARG A 833 3.50 -2.70 -14.65
N ALA A 834 3.34 -1.38 -14.53
CA ALA A 834 2.27 -0.66 -15.23
C ALA A 834 2.48 -0.67 -16.75
N ALA A 835 3.70 -0.42 -17.20
CA ALA A 835 4.07 -0.41 -18.62
C ALA A 835 3.86 -1.78 -19.29
N ALA A 836 4.29 -2.87 -18.63
CA ALA A 836 4.09 -4.22 -19.13
C ALA A 836 2.59 -4.60 -19.20
N LEU A 837 1.79 -4.23 -18.18
CA LEU A 837 0.35 -4.50 -18.16
C LEU A 837 -0.44 -3.65 -19.17
N ALA A 838 -0.02 -2.40 -19.42
CA ALA A 838 -0.60 -1.54 -20.46
C ALA A 838 -0.37 -2.15 -21.85
N ALA A 839 0.85 -2.58 -22.15
CA ALA A 839 1.19 -3.26 -23.41
C ALA A 839 0.41 -4.56 -23.62
N MET A 840 0.32 -5.42 -22.59
CA MET A 840 -0.50 -6.63 -22.65
C MET A 840 -1.99 -6.35 -22.81
N SER A 841 -2.49 -5.25 -22.23
CA SER A 841 -3.89 -4.85 -22.38
C SER A 841 -4.18 -4.37 -23.80
N TYR A 842 -3.27 -3.60 -24.40
CA TYR A 842 -3.37 -3.22 -25.81
C TYR A 842 -3.36 -4.44 -26.74
N LEU A 843 -2.42 -5.36 -26.58
CA LEU A 843 -2.35 -6.59 -27.39
C LEU A 843 -3.63 -7.40 -27.27
N SER A 844 -4.15 -7.56 -26.04
CA SER A 844 -5.40 -8.29 -25.83
C SER A 844 -6.59 -7.58 -26.47
N CYS A 845 -6.66 -6.25 -26.36
CA CYS A 845 -7.67 -5.41 -27.00
C CYS A 845 -7.64 -5.54 -28.53
N PHE A 846 -6.46 -5.45 -29.14
CA PHE A 846 -6.29 -5.59 -30.58
C PHE A 846 -6.75 -6.97 -31.08
N LEU A 847 -6.30 -8.04 -30.41
CA LEU A 847 -6.68 -9.41 -30.79
C LEU A 847 -8.16 -9.71 -30.54
N GLU A 848 -8.76 -9.04 -29.54
CA GLU A 848 -10.18 -9.13 -29.26
C GLU A 848 -11.03 -8.54 -30.39
N VAL A 849 -10.73 -7.31 -30.82
CA VAL A 849 -11.42 -6.64 -31.94
C VAL A 849 -11.19 -7.38 -33.25
N ALA A 850 -9.96 -7.85 -33.49
CA ALA A 850 -9.61 -8.72 -34.60
C ALA A 850 -10.46 -10.00 -34.64
N SER A 851 -10.60 -10.69 -33.51
CA SER A 851 -11.38 -11.93 -33.41
C SER A 851 -12.86 -11.68 -33.72
N SER A 852 -13.45 -10.62 -33.16
CA SER A 852 -14.85 -10.25 -33.42
C SER A 852 -15.08 -9.93 -34.90
N SER A 853 -14.18 -9.17 -35.53
CA SER A 853 -14.28 -8.84 -36.95
C SER A 853 -14.19 -10.07 -37.87
N LEU A 854 -13.28 -11.01 -37.57
CA LEU A 854 -13.15 -12.27 -38.32
C LEU A 854 -14.36 -13.20 -38.15
N LEU A 855 -15.02 -13.17 -36.99
CA LEU A 855 -16.23 -13.93 -36.70
C LEU A 855 -17.45 -13.41 -37.48
N GLU A 856 -17.58 -12.09 -37.63
CA GLU A 856 -18.69 -11.46 -38.35
C GLU A 856 -18.62 -11.63 -39.88
N SER A 857 -17.42 -11.70 -40.46
CA SER A 857 -17.21 -11.62 -41.91
C SER A 857 -17.04 -12.96 -42.63
N MET A 858 -17.50 -14.08 -42.05
CA MET A 858 -17.25 -15.45 -42.54
C MET A 858 -17.74 -15.75 -43.99
N GLY A 859 -18.35 -14.79 -44.70
CA GLY A 859 -18.94 -14.97 -46.05
C GLY A 859 -18.39 -14.09 -47.19
N SER A 860 -17.67 -12.99 -46.95
CA SER A 860 -17.13 -12.15 -48.05
C SER A 860 -16.00 -11.23 -47.57
N THR A 861 -14.75 -11.54 -47.90
CA THR A 861 -13.58 -10.69 -47.59
C THR A 861 -13.06 -10.04 -48.87
N ALA A 862 -13.27 -8.72 -49.02
CA ALA A 862 -12.61 -7.92 -50.06
C ALA A 862 -11.14 -7.65 -49.68
N GLU A 863 -10.26 -7.59 -50.69
CA GLU A 863 -8.90 -7.04 -50.55
C GLU A 863 -9.00 -5.58 -50.07
N GLY A 864 -8.34 -5.24 -48.96
CA GLY A 864 -8.45 -3.93 -48.31
C GLY A 864 -9.38 -3.85 -47.08
N SER A 865 -9.96 -4.99 -46.65
CA SER A 865 -10.73 -5.05 -45.39
C SER A 865 -9.83 -5.07 -44.15
N PHE A 866 -10.37 -4.61 -43.00
CA PHE A 866 -9.67 -4.66 -41.70
C PHE A 866 -9.13 -6.06 -41.36
N ASN A 867 -9.83 -7.12 -41.77
CA ASN A 867 -9.38 -8.50 -41.59
C ASN A 867 -8.07 -8.82 -42.34
N ALA A 868 -7.87 -8.27 -43.53
CA ALA A 868 -6.61 -8.44 -44.27
C ALA A 868 -5.45 -7.76 -43.52
N THR A 869 -5.69 -6.54 -43.02
CA THR A 869 -4.73 -5.78 -42.20
C THR A 869 -4.38 -6.52 -40.92
N VAL A 870 -5.36 -7.07 -40.19
CA VAL A 870 -5.15 -7.89 -38.99
C VAL A 870 -4.29 -9.11 -39.29
N ILE A 871 -4.60 -9.86 -40.35
CA ILE A 871 -3.86 -11.07 -40.71
C ILE A 871 -2.42 -10.72 -41.11
N GLN A 872 -2.21 -9.59 -41.78
CA GLN A 872 -0.88 -9.09 -42.09
C GLN A 872 -0.11 -8.72 -40.81
N VAL A 873 -0.70 -7.92 -39.91
CA VAL A 873 -0.04 -7.50 -38.66
C VAL A 873 0.32 -8.70 -37.77
N VAL A 874 -0.60 -9.65 -37.60
CA VAL A 874 -0.37 -10.85 -36.78
C VAL A 874 0.64 -11.80 -37.44
N SER A 875 0.66 -11.91 -38.77
CA SER A 875 1.65 -12.77 -39.45
C SER A 875 3.07 -12.21 -39.37
N HIS A 876 3.25 -10.88 -39.44
CA HIS A 876 4.57 -10.24 -39.33
C HIS A 876 5.05 -10.11 -37.87
N GLY A 877 4.16 -9.83 -36.92
CA GLY A 877 4.51 -9.61 -35.51
C GLY A 877 4.34 -10.82 -34.59
N GLY A 878 3.70 -11.90 -35.05
CA GLY A 878 3.29 -13.03 -34.21
C GLY A 878 4.45 -13.80 -33.58
N GLU A 879 5.55 -14.00 -34.30
CA GLU A 879 6.75 -14.65 -33.76
C GLU A 879 7.34 -13.86 -32.58
N GLY A 880 7.53 -12.56 -32.77
CA GLY A 880 8.06 -11.66 -31.74
C GLY A 880 7.14 -11.57 -30.52
N LEU A 881 5.82 -11.56 -30.73
CA LEU A 881 4.85 -11.60 -29.64
C LEU A 881 4.96 -12.87 -28.80
N VAL A 882 4.95 -14.05 -29.43
CA VAL A 882 5.06 -15.33 -28.70
C VAL A 882 6.39 -15.41 -27.93
N SER A 883 7.49 -14.99 -28.55
CA SER A 883 8.80 -14.94 -27.89
C SER A 883 8.81 -14.02 -26.67
N ASN A 884 8.33 -12.79 -26.83
CA ASN A 884 8.34 -11.80 -25.75
C ASN A 884 7.34 -12.14 -24.62
N LEU A 885 6.21 -12.80 -24.90
CA LEU A 885 5.30 -13.29 -23.85
C LEU A 885 5.92 -14.41 -23.02
N ILE A 886 6.67 -15.31 -23.64
CA ILE A 886 7.42 -16.35 -22.91
C ILE A 886 8.52 -15.70 -22.07
N TYR A 887 9.25 -14.73 -22.61
CA TYR A 887 10.23 -13.94 -21.84
C TYR A 887 9.60 -13.17 -20.68
N ALA A 888 8.40 -12.60 -20.85
CA ALA A 888 7.69 -11.88 -19.79
C ALA A 888 7.23 -12.77 -18.63
N LEU A 889 7.21 -14.10 -18.83
CA LEU A 889 6.92 -15.09 -17.78
C LEU A 889 8.20 -15.52 -17.03
N LEU A 890 9.36 -14.99 -17.41
CA LEU A 890 10.64 -15.17 -16.75
C LEU A 890 11.00 -13.89 -15.97
N GLY A 891 11.51 -14.03 -14.74
CA GLY A 891 11.98 -12.91 -13.92
C GLY A 891 10.99 -12.33 -12.90
N VAL A 892 11.29 -11.13 -12.40
CA VAL A 892 10.56 -10.50 -11.28
C VAL A 892 9.15 -10.12 -11.72
N SER A 893 8.14 -10.40 -10.90
CA SER A 893 6.71 -10.14 -11.14
C SER A 893 5.97 -11.03 -12.16
N ALA A 894 6.58 -12.11 -12.67
CA ALA A 894 5.98 -13.04 -13.64
C ALA A 894 4.53 -13.49 -13.29
N MET A 895 4.26 -13.72 -12.00
CA MET A 895 2.94 -14.15 -11.51
C MET A 895 1.81 -13.13 -11.73
N SER A 896 2.13 -11.83 -11.74
CA SER A 896 1.15 -10.77 -12.04
C SER A 896 0.74 -10.76 -13.52
N ARG A 897 1.57 -11.34 -14.41
CA ARG A 897 1.40 -11.32 -15.87
C ARG A 897 0.74 -12.58 -16.42
N VAL A 898 0.81 -13.70 -15.69
CA VAL A 898 0.26 -15.01 -16.08
C VAL A 898 -1.15 -14.91 -16.65
N HIS A 899 -2.04 -14.17 -16.00
CA HIS A 899 -3.43 -14.09 -16.43
C HIS A 899 -3.56 -13.42 -17.81
N LYS A 900 -2.90 -12.28 -18.05
CA LYS A 900 -2.94 -11.56 -19.32
C LYS A 900 -2.23 -12.33 -20.44
N CYS A 901 -1.08 -12.97 -20.15
CA CYS A 901 -0.39 -13.83 -21.11
C CYS A 901 -1.28 -14.99 -21.59
N VAL A 902 -2.02 -15.63 -20.69
CA VAL A 902 -2.96 -16.71 -21.03
C VAL A 902 -4.07 -16.20 -21.95
N THR A 903 -4.64 -15.02 -21.66
CA THR A 903 -5.66 -14.40 -22.54
C THR A 903 -5.11 -14.19 -23.94
N ILE A 904 -3.93 -13.59 -24.06
CA ILE A 904 -3.32 -13.28 -25.36
C ILE A 904 -3.00 -14.56 -26.14
N PHE A 905 -2.45 -15.59 -25.49
CA PHE A 905 -2.22 -16.88 -26.14
C PHE A 905 -3.51 -17.54 -26.63
N GLN A 906 -4.58 -17.48 -25.83
CA GLN A 906 -5.87 -18.01 -26.20
C GLN A 906 -6.50 -17.25 -27.38
N GLN A 907 -6.38 -15.92 -27.41
CA GLN A 907 -6.83 -15.06 -28.50
C GLN A 907 -6.05 -15.30 -29.79
N LEU A 908 -4.72 -15.42 -29.74
CA LEU A 908 -3.89 -15.77 -30.89
C LEU A 908 -4.28 -17.12 -31.47
N ALA A 909 -4.46 -18.13 -30.62
CA ALA A 909 -4.87 -19.47 -31.05
C ALA A 909 -6.26 -19.45 -31.71
N ALA A 910 -7.20 -18.65 -31.18
CA ALA A 910 -8.51 -18.46 -31.80
C ALA A 910 -8.40 -17.84 -33.20
N ILE A 911 -7.61 -16.78 -33.38
CA ILE A 911 -7.41 -16.12 -34.68
C ILE A 911 -6.78 -17.10 -35.69
N CYS A 912 -5.74 -17.86 -35.31
CA CYS A 912 -5.13 -18.88 -36.17
C CYS A 912 -6.14 -19.97 -36.60
N SER A 913 -7.08 -20.33 -35.72
CA SER A 913 -8.13 -21.32 -36.05
C SER A 913 -9.25 -20.76 -36.93
N LEU A 914 -9.52 -19.45 -36.83
CA LEU A 914 -10.48 -18.75 -37.69
C LEU A 914 -9.89 -18.52 -39.09
N SER A 915 -8.61 -18.15 -39.19
CA SER A 915 -7.94 -17.91 -40.47
C SER A 915 -7.84 -19.17 -41.35
N GLU A 916 -7.71 -20.36 -40.75
CA GLU A 916 -7.75 -21.65 -41.47
C GLU A 916 -9.05 -21.88 -42.23
N ARG A 917 -10.15 -21.26 -41.79
CA ARG A 917 -11.48 -21.38 -42.41
C ARG A 917 -11.72 -20.34 -43.51
N THR A 918 -10.74 -19.47 -43.76
CA THR A 918 -10.80 -18.38 -44.75
C THR A 918 -9.78 -18.56 -45.87
N ALA A 919 -9.81 -17.71 -46.89
CA ALA A 919 -8.85 -17.70 -48.00
C ALA A 919 -7.39 -17.42 -47.57
N TRP A 920 -7.18 -16.98 -46.32
CA TRP A 920 -5.89 -16.56 -45.78
C TRP A 920 -5.06 -17.67 -45.12
N LYS A 921 -5.47 -18.94 -45.29
CA LYS A 921 -4.76 -20.12 -44.77
C LYS A 921 -3.27 -20.15 -45.14
N SER A 922 -2.88 -19.58 -46.29
CA SER A 922 -1.48 -19.51 -46.74
C SER A 922 -0.62 -18.51 -45.94
N THR A 923 -1.24 -17.57 -45.21
CA THR A 923 -0.56 -16.48 -44.49
C THR A 923 -0.56 -16.64 -42.98
N LEU A 924 -1.65 -17.16 -42.40
CA LEU A 924 -1.75 -17.42 -40.97
C LEU A 924 -2.51 -18.74 -40.76
N CYS A 925 -1.87 -19.71 -40.12
CA CYS A 925 -2.46 -21.01 -39.83
C CYS A 925 -1.97 -21.55 -38.47
N TRP A 926 -2.51 -22.70 -38.05
CA TRP A 926 -2.06 -23.36 -36.83
C TRP A 926 -0.58 -23.78 -36.89
N GLU A 927 -0.06 -24.06 -38.08
CA GLU A 927 1.36 -24.38 -38.29
C GLU A 927 2.27 -23.17 -38.02
N SER A 928 1.79 -21.94 -38.28
CA SER A 928 2.51 -20.71 -37.94
C SER A 928 2.69 -20.58 -36.42
N LEU A 929 1.61 -20.77 -35.65
CA LEU A 929 1.68 -20.73 -34.18
C LEU A 929 2.59 -21.83 -33.62
N HIS A 930 2.58 -23.01 -34.23
CA HIS A 930 3.48 -24.10 -33.86
C HIS A 930 4.95 -23.73 -34.09
N ALA A 931 5.26 -23.15 -35.25
CA ALA A 931 6.61 -22.69 -35.59
C ALA A 931 7.08 -21.58 -34.63
N TRP A 932 6.23 -20.61 -34.30
CA TRP A 932 6.57 -19.53 -33.37
C TRP A 932 6.86 -20.03 -31.96
N LEU A 933 6.06 -20.97 -31.44
CA LEU A 933 6.33 -21.59 -30.14
C LEU A 933 7.65 -22.36 -30.13
N GLN A 934 7.98 -23.08 -31.21
CA GLN A 934 9.26 -23.77 -31.34
C GLN A 934 10.45 -22.81 -31.36
N LEU A 935 10.34 -21.71 -32.12
CA LEU A 935 11.39 -20.70 -32.24
C LEU A 935 11.59 -19.96 -30.92
N ALA A 936 10.51 -19.57 -30.24
CA ALA A 936 10.58 -18.90 -28.95
C ALA A 936 11.26 -19.75 -27.87
N VAL A 937 10.90 -21.04 -27.77
CA VAL A 937 11.52 -21.96 -26.79
C VAL A 937 12.98 -22.26 -27.12
N ARG A 938 13.34 -22.38 -28.41
CA ARG A 938 14.75 -22.56 -28.83
C ARG A 938 15.58 -21.29 -28.67
N GLY A 939 14.96 -20.11 -28.68
CA GLY A 939 15.60 -18.82 -28.50
C GLY A 939 15.93 -18.46 -27.05
N LEU A 940 15.44 -19.24 -26.07
CA LEU A 940 15.77 -19.06 -24.66
C LEU A 940 17.19 -19.58 -24.36
N PRO A 941 18.02 -18.85 -23.58
CA PRO A 941 19.33 -19.34 -23.17
C PRO A 941 19.20 -20.64 -22.38
N ALA A 942 20.12 -21.59 -22.59
CA ALA A 942 20.07 -22.93 -21.99
C ALA A 942 20.07 -22.92 -20.44
N GLU A 943 20.46 -21.80 -19.84
CA GLU A 943 20.49 -21.56 -18.39
C GLU A 943 19.08 -21.33 -17.80
N TYR A 944 18.11 -20.90 -18.61
CA TYR A 944 16.73 -20.63 -18.17
C TYR A 944 15.82 -21.86 -18.21
N LEU A 945 16.21 -22.98 -18.85
CA LEU A 945 15.35 -24.16 -18.99
C LEU A 945 16.01 -25.40 -18.38
N LYS A 946 15.24 -26.24 -17.70
CA LYS A 946 15.73 -27.53 -17.20
C LYS A 946 16.05 -28.48 -18.37
N PRO A 947 16.97 -29.44 -18.20
CA PRO A 947 17.28 -30.42 -19.23
C PRO A 947 16.02 -31.19 -19.65
N ARG A 948 15.74 -31.23 -20.97
CA ARG A 948 14.53 -31.79 -21.63
C ARG A 948 13.23 -31.01 -21.45
N GLU A 949 13.23 -29.88 -20.74
CA GLU A 949 12.03 -29.05 -20.58
C GLU A 949 11.58 -28.44 -21.92
N ALA A 950 12.53 -27.93 -22.72
CA ALA A 950 12.28 -27.39 -24.06
C ALA A 950 11.56 -28.36 -25.00
N GLU A 951 11.87 -29.66 -24.92
CA GLU A 951 11.26 -30.71 -25.75
C GLU A 951 9.84 -31.06 -25.30
N SER A 952 9.55 -30.89 -24.01
CA SER A 952 8.25 -31.20 -23.40
C SER A 952 7.25 -30.03 -23.44
N LEU A 953 7.73 -28.79 -23.40
CA LEU A 953 6.91 -27.58 -23.24
C LEU A 953 6.04 -27.31 -24.48
N VAL A 954 6.64 -27.32 -25.67
CA VAL A 954 5.95 -27.06 -26.94
C VAL A 954 4.75 -28.00 -27.18
N PRO A 955 4.87 -29.35 -27.09
CA PRO A 955 3.72 -30.23 -27.33
C PRO A 955 2.63 -30.10 -26.25
N LEU A 956 3.00 -29.82 -24.99
CA LEU A 956 2.03 -29.63 -23.90
C LEU A 956 1.22 -28.34 -24.09
N TRP A 957 1.89 -27.23 -24.38
CA TRP A 957 1.25 -25.94 -24.59
C TRP A 957 0.39 -25.94 -25.85
N LEU A 958 0.87 -26.54 -26.95
CA LEU A 958 0.09 -26.68 -28.18
C LEU A 958 -1.23 -27.44 -27.94
N LYS A 959 -1.18 -28.56 -27.21
CA LYS A 959 -2.38 -29.34 -26.87
C LYS A 959 -3.37 -28.54 -26.02
N ALA A 960 -2.87 -27.74 -25.08
CA ALA A 960 -3.70 -26.86 -24.27
C ALA A 960 -4.32 -25.72 -25.09
N LEU A 961 -3.56 -25.13 -26.02
CA LEU A 961 -4.06 -24.09 -26.94
C LEU A 961 -5.13 -24.62 -27.89
N THR A 962 -4.96 -25.83 -28.43
CA THR A 962 -5.99 -26.47 -29.29
C THR A 962 -7.31 -26.66 -28.55
N ALA A 963 -7.26 -26.94 -27.23
CA ALA A 963 -8.46 -27.06 -26.40
C ALA A 963 -9.05 -25.69 -26.00
N ALA A 964 -8.21 -24.66 -25.80
CA ALA A 964 -8.63 -23.34 -25.33
C ALA A 964 -9.17 -22.41 -26.45
N ALA A 965 -8.68 -22.55 -27.68
CA ALA A 965 -9.11 -21.76 -28.84
C ALA A 965 -10.62 -21.84 -29.15
N PRO A 966 -11.25 -23.05 -29.26
CA PRO A 966 -12.68 -23.14 -29.52
C PRO A 966 -13.54 -22.64 -28.36
N GLU A 967 -13.09 -22.79 -27.11
CA GLU A 967 -13.78 -22.26 -25.92
C GLU A 967 -13.86 -20.72 -25.96
N TYR A 968 -12.81 -20.06 -26.43
CA TYR A 968 -12.82 -18.61 -26.62
C TYR A 968 -13.79 -18.18 -27.71
N ILE A 969 -13.76 -18.84 -28.87
CA ILE A 969 -14.66 -18.55 -29.99
C ILE A 969 -16.12 -18.73 -29.58
N GLU A 970 -16.44 -19.80 -28.86
CA GLU A 970 -17.80 -20.07 -28.38
C GLU A 970 -18.25 -19.05 -27.34
N SER A 971 -17.36 -18.66 -26.41
CA SER A 971 -17.64 -17.58 -25.46
C SER A 971 -17.97 -16.26 -26.15
N ARG A 972 -17.33 -15.94 -27.29
CA ARG A 972 -17.59 -14.71 -28.05
C ARG A 972 -18.90 -14.78 -28.84
N ARG A 973 -19.25 -15.95 -29.39
CA ARG A 973 -20.56 -16.16 -30.04
C ARG A 973 -21.72 -15.98 -29.07
N MET A 974 -21.55 -16.38 -27.81
CA MET A 974 -22.57 -16.26 -26.76
C MET A 974 -22.64 -14.86 -26.13
N ALA A 975 -21.53 -14.10 -26.15
CA ALA A 975 -21.47 -12.75 -25.58
C ALA A 975 -22.14 -11.65 -26.43
N GLY A 976 -22.64 -11.97 -27.63
CA GLY A 976 -23.36 -11.03 -28.51
C GLY A 976 -24.73 -10.55 -27.98
N GLY A 977 -25.01 -10.71 -26.69
CA GLY A 977 -26.30 -10.41 -26.07
C GLY A 977 -26.28 -9.53 -24.81
N GLU A 978 -25.26 -9.59 -23.94
CA GLU A 978 -25.19 -8.78 -22.70
C GLU A 978 -23.78 -8.85 -22.08
N ALA A 979 -23.22 -7.69 -21.69
CA ALA A 979 -21.81 -7.48 -21.37
C ALA A 979 -21.40 -7.80 -19.91
N THR A 980 -21.78 -8.94 -19.35
CA THR A 980 -21.62 -9.18 -17.90
C THR A 980 -20.62 -10.26 -17.47
N ASN A 981 -19.89 -10.94 -18.37
CA ASN A 981 -18.88 -11.93 -17.94
C ASN A 981 -17.60 -11.94 -18.78
N THR A 982 -16.71 -10.98 -18.55
CA THR A 982 -15.36 -10.86 -19.15
C THR A 982 -14.47 -12.09 -18.89
N TRP A 983 -14.85 -12.99 -17.98
CA TRP A 983 -14.03 -14.12 -17.50
C TRP A 983 -14.52 -15.51 -17.93
N ALA A 984 -15.66 -15.61 -18.64
CA ALA A 984 -16.27 -16.89 -18.99
C ALA A 984 -15.34 -17.78 -19.85
N HIS A 985 -14.54 -17.18 -20.73
CA HIS A 985 -13.62 -17.87 -21.64
C HIS A 985 -12.47 -18.62 -20.93
N MET A 986 -12.12 -18.26 -19.69
CA MET A 986 -11.11 -18.97 -18.88
C MET A 986 -11.70 -20.03 -17.95
N GLN A 987 -13.02 -20.12 -17.84
CA GLN A 987 -13.69 -21.12 -17.00
C GLN A 987 -13.85 -22.47 -17.69
N GLY A 988 -13.60 -22.55 -19.01
CA GLY A 988 -13.56 -23.80 -19.76
C GLY A 988 -12.42 -24.75 -19.34
N ARG A 989 -12.50 -26.02 -19.76
CA ARG A 989 -11.51 -27.05 -19.39
C ARG A 989 -10.16 -26.76 -20.07
N GLY A 990 -10.18 -26.29 -21.31
CA GLY A 990 -9.01 -25.86 -22.07
C GLY A 990 -8.34 -24.63 -21.45
N GLY A 991 -9.10 -23.56 -21.21
CA GLY A 991 -8.61 -22.32 -20.60
C GLY A 991 -7.98 -22.53 -19.21
N ARG A 992 -8.61 -23.34 -18.34
CA ARG A 992 -8.03 -23.70 -17.03
C ARG A 992 -6.74 -24.50 -17.15
N THR A 993 -6.66 -25.40 -18.13
CA THR A 993 -5.46 -26.21 -18.37
C THR A 993 -4.31 -25.33 -18.86
N LEU A 994 -4.56 -24.43 -19.79
CA LEU A 994 -3.57 -23.46 -20.27
C LEU A 994 -3.09 -22.55 -19.12
N LYS A 995 -4.01 -21.99 -18.33
CA LYS A 995 -3.67 -21.17 -17.17
C LYS A 995 -2.81 -21.90 -16.15
N ARG A 996 -3.11 -23.18 -15.89
CA ARG A 996 -2.32 -24.03 -15.00
C ARG A 996 -0.90 -24.21 -15.52
N LEU A 997 -0.74 -24.59 -16.79
CA LEU A 997 0.58 -24.82 -17.40
C LEU A 997 1.44 -23.55 -17.45
N VAL A 998 0.85 -22.41 -17.81
CA VAL A 998 1.56 -21.11 -17.82
C VAL A 998 1.94 -20.68 -16.42
N ARG A 999 1.07 -20.91 -15.43
CA ARG A 999 1.37 -20.66 -14.01
C ARG A 999 2.48 -21.55 -13.49
N GLU A 1000 2.41 -22.86 -13.76
CA GLU A 1000 3.45 -23.83 -13.38
C GLU A 1000 4.81 -23.42 -13.97
N PHE A 1001 4.83 -22.96 -15.23
CA PHE A 1001 6.04 -22.43 -15.88
C PHE A 1001 6.57 -21.16 -15.21
N ALA A 1002 5.70 -20.19 -14.90
CA ALA A 1002 6.12 -18.96 -14.20
C ALA A 1002 6.61 -19.24 -12.76
N ASP A 1003 5.93 -20.13 -12.04
CA ASP A 1003 6.30 -20.53 -10.68
C ASP A 1003 7.63 -21.30 -10.66
N SER A 1004 7.90 -22.15 -11.65
CA SER A 1004 9.16 -22.93 -11.72
C SER A 1004 10.39 -22.10 -12.09
N HIS A 1005 10.20 -20.94 -12.73
CA HIS A 1005 11.27 -20.05 -13.20
C HIS A 1005 11.35 -18.72 -12.42
N ARG A 1006 10.63 -18.61 -11.30
CA ARG A 1006 10.60 -17.41 -10.43
C ARG A 1006 11.96 -17.08 -9.80
N ASN A 1007 12.84 -18.07 -9.66
CA ASN A 1007 14.06 -18.01 -8.85
C ASN A 1007 15.38 -18.16 -9.65
N THR A 1008 15.37 -18.07 -10.98
CA THR A 1008 16.64 -17.99 -11.72
C THR A 1008 17.23 -16.59 -11.47
N PRO A 1009 18.39 -16.46 -10.81
CA PRO A 1009 18.97 -15.15 -10.56
C PRO A 1009 19.23 -14.45 -11.89
N ASN A 1010 18.83 -13.17 -11.98
CA ASN A 1010 19.31 -12.27 -13.03
C ASN A 1010 20.85 -12.25 -12.92
N ILE A 1011 21.54 -12.97 -13.80
CA ILE A 1011 22.95 -12.72 -14.06
C ILE A 1011 22.98 -11.61 -15.12
N THR A 1012 22.80 -10.37 -14.66
CA THR A 1012 23.16 -9.15 -15.39
C THR A 1012 23.87 -8.21 -14.44
#